data_AF-A0A833MC58-F1
#
_entry.id   AF-A0A833MC58-F1
#
_cell.length_a   1.000
_cell.length_b   1.000
_cell.length_c   1.000
_cell.angle_alpha   90.00
_cell.angle_beta   90.00
_cell.angle_gamma   90.00
#
_symmetry.space_group_name_H-M   'P 1'
#
loop_
_entity.id
_entity.type
_entity.pdbx_description
1 polymer ?
#
loop_
_entity_poly.entity_id
_entity_poly.type
_entity_poly.pdbx_seq_one_letter_code
_entity_poly.pdbx_strand_id
1 'polypeptide(L)'
;MTSSNRTSNRAPDGPEAGSRAALFALGFLTLFLELVLIRYLAGSIWNLGYFPNLVLLAVFLGMGLGFLFHDAIPARRSPLLLLAAMPALLGLVALIAFARPVVPGFSKWMGRIGGELFYTSTPEAATESSAWLFGLWFAAIVALYFLVAQRTAKVFREHPPLVSYTLDIGGSCAGIVAFMAVSFARLPAWSWFLLLVPAVAVGAGRRWRWRGAVAALVALAATALVARRQDSMLMSDPAVRPTRVEWSPYQKVEYATGPGIGRRVFVNGVSHQVMTTPEALAVSFYAAPHDRRRAGGLPPYERVLVIGAGAGNDVAVALARGAGRVDAVEIDPVIADLGRDFHPARPYDDPRTRLIVDDARAFMTRAEPGYDLIVFALTDSLVKASAQSQLRLENYLFTRESIARAWSLLSPRGDLVFYNYYREPWLVEKLVATIRAATDRTPVEIFERRDFRMFLAGRAEPPGPLRPASGPVAIPTDDWPFPYLRTRRIPGLYVDAALALAGLLALLLAATWWRSRRGPQSTRNLEVNLAFLAMGLAFLLLESKSVVQFSLLFGTTWLNSSLVFLGVLVSVLAANWVATMLRGRHALAWIFPFLLGSCLLPLAWPLSNLLGVESPGLRFVAATALTFSPIFLANLTFSVAFREQPAPEHVFGWNLLGATLGGILEYTSLAFGYGALALLVAAAYTLAFTFLYLARRAEAQD
;
A
#
# COMPACT_ATOMS: atom_id res chain seq x y z
N MET A 1 55.41 15.66 -40.02
CA MET A 1 54.24 16.20 -39.29
C MET A 1 53.41 15.02 -38.79
N THR A 2 53.63 14.61 -37.56
CA THR A 2 52.92 13.50 -36.89
C THR A 2 52.08 14.11 -35.76
N SER A 3 50.76 14.19 -35.94
CA SER A 3 49.85 14.64 -34.88
C SER A 3 49.47 13.44 -34.00
N SER A 4 50.00 13.43 -32.78
CA SER A 4 49.58 12.51 -31.73
C SER A 4 48.18 12.87 -31.26
N ASN A 5 47.19 12.04 -31.57
CA ASN A 5 45.87 12.15 -30.98
C ASN A 5 45.90 11.55 -29.57
N ARG A 6 46.10 12.40 -28.56
CA ARG A 6 45.93 12.05 -27.15
C ARG A 6 44.44 11.85 -26.86
N THR A 7 43.95 10.63 -26.99
CA THR A 7 42.70 10.22 -26.34
C THR A 7 42.99 10.12 -24.84
N SER A 8 42.52 11.11 -24.08
CA SER A 8 42.62 11.14 -22.62
C SER A 8 41.74 10.04 -22.03
N ASN A 9 42.31 8.86 -21.84
CA ASN A 9 41.77 7.81 -20.98
C ASN A 9 41.97 8.28 -19.53
N ARG A 10 41.09 9.17 -19.02
CA ARG A 10 41.05 9.49 -17.59
C ARG A 10 40.49 8.28 -16.88
N ALA A 11 41.33 7.61 -16.10
CA ALA A 11 40.91 6.67 -15.07
C ALA A 11 39.76 7.30 -14.24
N PRO A 12 38.79 6.51 -13.75
CA PRO A 12 37.79 7.05 -12.84
C PRO A 12 38.52 7.64 -11.63
N ASP A 13 38.27 8.92 -11.35
CA ASP A 13 38.67 9.55 -10.09
C ASP A 13 38.27 8.58 -8.95
N GLY A 14 39.21 8.22 -8.07
CA GLY A 14 38.96 7.27 -6.98
C GLY A 14 37.71 7.66 -6.15
N PRO A 15 37.13 6.71 -5.39
CA PRO A 15 35.88 6.91 -4.67
C PRO A 15 35.90 8.22 -3.86
N GLU A 16 34.84 9.01 -3.97
CA GLU A 16 34.75 10.30 -3.28
C GLU A 16 34.87 10.07 -1.76
N ALA A 17 35.65 10.87 -1.05
CA ALA A 17 35.77 10.73 0.40
C ALA A 17 34.39 10.85 1.07
N GLY A 18 33.91 9.77 1.69
CA GLY A 18 32.59 9.68 2.31
C GLY A 18 31.48 9.12 1.41
N SER A 19 31.80 8.57 0.24
CA SER A 19 30.83 8.01 -0.71
C SER A 19 29.95 6.90 -0.13
N ARG A 20 30.47 6.05 0.77
CA ARG A 20 29.63 5.05 1.47
C ARG A 20 28.51 5.67 2.30
N ALA A 21 28.81 6.74 3.05
CA ALA A 21 27.81 7.45 3.85
C ALA A 21 26.82 8.21 2.94
N ALA A 22 27.30 8.74 1.82
CA ALA A 22 26.44 9.35 0.80
C ALA A 22 25.45 8.33 0.21
N LEU A 23 25.91 7.11 -0.12
CA LEU A 23 25.03 6.07 -0.66
C LEU A 23 23.98 5.61 0.36
N PHE A 24 24.39 5.39 1.61
CA PHE A 24 23.45 5.08 2.69
C PHE A 24 22.41 6.20 2.89
N ALA A 25 22.84 7.46 2.87
CA ALA A 25 21.94 8.60 2.98
C ALA A 25 20.98 8.73 1.77
N LEU A 26 21.43 8.35 0.57
CA LEU A 26 20.60 8.34 -0.64
C LEU A 26 19.57 7.20 -0.63
N GLY A 27 19.92 6.01 -0.12
CA GLY A 27 18.95 4.93 0.13
C GLY A 27 17.89 5.36 1.14
N PHE A 28 18.31 5.97 2.25
CA PHE A 28 17.39 6.58 3.23
C PHE A 28 16.48 7.61 2.58
N LEU A 29 17.05 8.57 1.84
CA LEU A 29 16.30 9.63 1.17
C LEU A 29 15.25 9.05 0.22
N THR A 30 15.64 8.07 -0.57
CA THR A 30 14.79 7.46 -1.59
C THR A 30 13.57 6.81 -0.96
N LEU A 31 13.76 5.87 -0.02
CA LEU A 31 12.63 5.14 0.56
C LEU A 31 11.82 5.98 1.55
N PHE A 32 12.46 6.86 2.33
CA PHE A 32 11.72 7.75 3.24
C PHE A 32 10.86 8.74 2.47
N LEU A 33 11.39 9.36 1.39
CA LEU A 33 10.60 10.26 0.54
C LEU A 33 9.46 9.51 -0.14
N GLU A 34 9.64 8.24 -0.48
CA GLU A 34 8.61 7.42 -1.14
C GLU A 34 7.42 7.22 -0.20
N LEU A 35 7.68 6.76 1.01
CA LEU A 35 6.67 6.59 2.05
C LEU A 35 5.99 7.92 2.42
N VAL A 36 6.75 9.01 2.49
CA VAL A 36 6.22 10.37 2.70
C VAL A 36 5.27 10.77 1.57
N LEU A 37 5.64 10.55 0.31
CA LEU A 37 4.78 10.91 -0.83
C LEU A 37 3.55 10.03 -0.91
N ILE A 38 3.65 8.71 -0.76
CA ILE A 38 2.50 7.80 -0.77
C ILE A 38 1.46 8.30 0.25
N ARG A 39 1.88 8.59 1.49
CA ARG A 39 0.99 9.05 2.55
C ARG A 39 0.50 10.49 2.37
N TYR A 40 1.40 11.42 2.09
CA TYR A 40 1.07 12.84 1.96
C TYR A 40 0.12 13.09 0.78
N LEU A 41 0.41 12.48 -0.37
CA LEU A 41 -0.39 12.64 -1.59
C LEU A 41 -1.78 12.00 -1.43
N ALA A 42 -1.90 10.84 -0.79
CA ALA A 42 -3.20 10.22 -0.50
C ALA A 42 -4.10 11.08 0.43
N GLY A 43 -3.48 11.83 1.36
CA GLY A 43 -4.17 12.80 2.22
C GLY A 43 -4.48 14.14 1.55
N SER A 44 -3.77 14.46 0.47
CA SER A 44 -3.79 15.77 -0.20
C SER A 44 -4.55 15.79 -1.52
N ILE A 45 -4.68 14.63 -2.18
CA ILE A 45 -5.45 14.45 -3.40
C ILE A 45 -6.65 13.55 -3.06
N TRP A 46 -7.85 14.11 -3.19
CA TRP A 46 -9.05 13.51 -2.59
C TRP A 46 -9.34 12.08 -3.05
N ASN A 47 -9.05 11.73 -4.30
CA ASN A 47 -9.25 10.39 -4.82
C ASN A 47 -7.96 9.60 -5.07
N LEU A 48 -6.78 10.15 -4.78
CA LEU A 48 -5.53 9.37 -4.98
C LEU A 48 -5.42 8.23 -3.98
N GLY A 49 -6.05 8.34 -2.81
CA GLY A 49 -6.18 7.22 -1.90
C GLY A 49 -6.71 5.96 -2.58
N TYR A 50 -7.50 6.06 -3.66
CA TYR A 50 -7.98 4.95 -4.49
C TYR A 50 -6.88 4.16 -5.20
N PHE A 51 -5.75 4.78 -5.46
CA PHE A 51 -4.71 4.24 -6.32
C PHE A 51 -3.31 4.51 -5.76
N PRO A 52 -2.99 4.08 -4.53
CA PRO A 52 -1.67 4.31 -3.93
C PRO A 52 -0.53 3.73 -4.78
N ASN A 53 -0.79 2.61 -5.48
CA ASN A 53 0.15 1.99 -6.41
C ASN A 53 0.62 2.91 -7.54
N LEU A 54 -0.12 3.97 -7.91
CA LEU A 54 0.34 4.91 -8.94
C LEU A 54 1.56 5.71 -8.50
N VAL A 55 1.63 6.08 -7.22
CA VAL A 55 2.81 6.77 -6.67
C VAL A 55 4.01 5.82 -6.69
N LEU A 56 3.81 4.59 -6.21
CA LEU A 56 4.84 3.54 -6.22
C LEU A 56 5.39 3.28 -7.64
N LEU A 57 4.51 3.13 -8.63
CA LEU A 57 4.90 2.94 -10.04
C LEU A 57 5.67 4.14 -10.60
N ALA A 58 5.26 5.37 -10.28
CA ALA A 58 5.97 6.58 -10.70
C ALA A 58 7.37 6.67 -10.08
N VAL A 59 7.51 6.27 -8.82
CA VAL A 59 8.78 6.20 -8.08
C VAL A 59 9.72 5.19 -8.73
N PHE A 60 9.30 3.94 -8.92
CA PHE A 60 10.12 2.91 -9.59
C PHE A 60 10.50 3.28 -11.02
N LEU A 61 9.56 3.85 -11.79
CA LEU A 61 9.84 4.35 -13.14
C LEU A 61 10.90 5.47 -13.13
N GLY A 62 10.73 6.47 -12.25
CA GLY A 62 11.69 7.56 -12.09
C GLY A 62 13.09 7.08 -11.70
N MET A 63 13.16 6.15 -10.74
CA MET A 63 14.43 5.54 -10.33
C MET A 63 15.08 4.73 -11.46
N GLY A 64 14.32 3.85 -12.11
CA GLY A 64 14.82 3.04 -13.22
C GLY A 64 15.39 3.90 -14.34
N LEU A 65 14.68 4.98 -14.71
CA LEU A 65 15.17 5.96 -15.68
C LEU A 65 16.43 6.70 -15.19
N GLY A 66 16.49 7.07 -13.90
CA GLY A 66 17.65 7.73 -13.32
C GLY A 66 18.92 6.88 -13.39
N PHE A 67 18.81 5.58 -13.10
CA PHE A 67 19.92 4.62 -13.23
C PHE A 67 20.31 4.35 -14.69
N LEU A 68 19.33 4.14 -15.58
CA LEU A 68 19.59 3.82 -16.98
C LEU A 68 20.23 4.98 -17.77
N PHE A 69 19.76 6.20 -17.52
CA PHE A 69 20.25 7.40 -18.20
C PHE A 69 21.36 8.11 -17.42
N HIS A 70 21.97 7.46 -16.42
CA HIS A 70 22.98 8.10 -15.59
C HIS A 70 24.18 8.60 -16.41
N ASP A 71 24.62 7.86 -17.44
CA ASP A 71 25.74 8.27 -18.31
C ASP A 71 25.46 9.46 -19.22
N ALA A 72 24.19 9.83 -19.45
CA ALA A 72 23.87 11.04 -20.18
C ALA A 72 24.28 12.32 -19.42
N ILE A 73 24.48 12.20 -18.11
CA ILE A 73 24.76 13.32 -17.22
C ILE A 73 26.18 13.20 -16.63
N PRO A 74 27.03 14.24 -16.78
CA PRO A 74 28.37 14.25 -16.19
C PRO A 74 28.32 14.14 -14.66
N ALA A 75 29.22 13.35 -14.07
CA ALA A 75 29.28 13.12 -12.61
C ALA A 75 29.36 14.43 -11.80
N ARG A 76 30.06 15.45 -12.32
CA ARG A 76 30.20 16.78 -11.70
C ARG A 76 28.87 17.53 -11.50
N ARG A 77 27.86 17.23 -12.32
CA ARG A 77 26.51 17.83 -12.23
C ARG A 77 25.56 17.01 -11.36
N SER A 78 25.90 15.78 -11.01
CA SER A 78 25.01 14.91 -10.22
C SER A 78 24.62 15.50 -8.85
N PRO A 79 25.49 16.19 -8.08
CA PRO A 79 25.06 16.82 -6.84
C PRO A 79 24.06 17.97 -7.07
N LEU A 80 24.21 18.71 -8.18
CA LEU A 80 23.28 19.80 -8.53
C LEU A 80 21.90 19.26 -8.87
N LEU A 81 21.80 18.09 -9.51
CA LEU A 81 20.51 17.45 -9.78
C LEU A 81 19.83 16.98 -8.50
N LEU A 82 20.59 16.40 -7.55
CA LEU A 82 20.04 16.08 -6.23
C LEU A 82 19.50 17.34 -5.53
N LEU A 83 20.23 18.46 -5.61
CA LEU A 83 19.75 19.73 -5.04
C LEU A 83 18.54 20.29 -5.79
N ALA A 84 18.45 20.08 -7.11
CA ALA A 84 17.29 20.45 -7.93
C ALA A 84 16.04 19.58 -7.65
N ALA A 85 16.22 18.39 -7.07
CA ALA A 85 15.10 17.55 -6.62
C ALA A 85 14.27 18.25 -5.53
N MET A 86 14.90 19.05 -4.66
CA MET A 86 14.20 19.74 -3.56
C MET A 86 13.22 20.84 -4.02
N PRO A 87 13.59 21.78 -4.92
CA PRO A 87 12.63 22.69 -5.51
C PRO A 87 11.64 22.00 -6.45
N ALA A 88 12.00 20.87 -7.08
CA ALA A 88 11.02 20.06 -7.83
C ALA A 88 9.95 19.46 -6.90
N LEU A 89 10.35 18.99 -5.71
CA LEU A 89 9.41 18.55 -4.66
C LEU A 89 8.53 19.70 -4.16
N LEU A 90 9.08 20.90 -3.95
CA LEU A 90 8.29 22.09 -3.67
C LEU A 90 7.27 22.37 -4.78
N GLY A 91 7.70 22.28 -6.05
CA GLY A 91 6.83 22.44 -7.21
C GLY A 91 5.68 21.43 -7.24
N LEU A 92 5.95 20.16 -6.93
CA LEU A 92 4.92 19.11 -6.79
C LEU A 92 3.94 19.44 -5.66
N VAL A 93 4.42 19.74 -4.46
CA VAL A 93 3.57 20.05 -3.31
C VAL A 93 2.76 21.33 -3.54
N ALA A 94 3.33 22.34 -4.16
CA ALA A 94 2.63 23.56 -4.56
C ALA A 94 1.58 23.27 -5.64
N LEU A 95 1.90 22.50 -6.68
CA LEU A 95 0.94 22.07 -7.70
C LEU A 95 -0.28 21.43 -7.05
N ILE A 96 -0.07 20.56 -6.07
CA ILE A 96 -1.18 19.87 -5.38
C ILE A 96 -1.98 20.84 -4.53
N ALA A 97 -1.32 21.69 -3.75
CA ALA A 97 -1.97 22.65 -2.87
C ALA A 97 -2.83 23.68 -3.63
N PHE A 98 -2.37 24.11 -4.81
CA PHE A 98 -3.03 25.17 -5.59
C PHE A 98 -3.93 24.64 -6.70
N ALA A 99 -3.49 23.66 -7.49
CA ALA A 99 -4.27 23.14 -8.61
C ALA A 99 -5.25 22.03 -8.21
N ARG A 100 -5.09 21.43 -7.01
CA ARG A 100 -5.94 20.37 -6.45
C ARG A 100 -6.25 19.27 -7.47
N PRO A 101 -5.21 18.67 -8.08
CA PRO A 101 -5.37 17.67 -9.11
C PRO A 101 -6.10 16.45 -8.56
N VAL A 102 -6.76 15.71 -9.44
CA VAL A 102 -7.56 14.54 -9.10
C VAL A 102 -7.23 13.42 -10.06
N VAL A 103 -7.43 12.17 -9.65
CA VAL A 103 -7.38 11.03 -10.57
C VAL A 103 -8.60 11.09 -11.51
N PRO A 104 -8.45 11.01 -12.84
CA PRO A 104 -9.58 11.09 -13.76
C PRO A 104 -10.57 9.92 -13.58
N GLY A 105 -11.82 10.10 -14.05
CA GLY A 105 -12.84 9.05 -14.10
C GLY A 105 -13.92 9.11 -13.01
N PHE A 106 -13.86 10.08 -12.10
CA PHE A 106 -14.89 10.26 -11.07
C PHE A 106 -15.97 11.26 -11.49
N SER A 107 -17.24 10.89 -11.33
CA SER A 107 -18.37 11.83 -11.45
C SER A 107 -18.77 12.35 -10.06
N LYS A 108 -19.82 13.19 -9.97
CA LYS A 108 -20.27 13.76 -8.70
C LYS A 108 -20.79 12.64 -7.79
N TRP A 109 -20.32 12.57 -6.55
CA TRP A 109 -20.75 11.60 -5.52
C TRP A 109 -20.43 10.11 -5.79
N MET A 110 -20.02 9.76 -7.01
CA MET A 110 -19.67 8.40 -7.41
C MET A 110 -18.66 8.43 -8.58
N GLY A 111 -17.64 7.57 -8.56
CA GLY A 111 -16.82 7.26 -9.72
C GLY A 111 -17.24 5.93 -10.29
N ARG A 112 -17.77 5.92 -11.51
CA ARG A 112 -17.97 4.68 -12.28
C ARG A 112 -16.85 4.54 -13.29
N ILE A 113 -15.83 3.78 -12.93
CA ILE A 113 -14.58 3.69 -13.70
C ILE A 113 -14.42 2.26 -14.22
N GLY A 114 -14.48 2.07 -15.54
CA GLY A 114 -14.26 0.74 -16.14
C GLY A 114 -15.25 -0.36 -15.71
N GLY A 115 -16.40 0.01 -15.14
CA GLY A 115 -17.38 -0.90 -14.56
C GLY A 115 -17.25 -1.13 -13.05
N GLU A 116 -16.33 -0.44 -12.38
CA GLU A 116 -16.18 -0.40 -10.92
C GLU A 116 -16.96 0.74 -10.30
N LEU A 117 -17.30 0.58 -9.01
CA LEU A 117 -17.89 1.64 -8.22
C LEU A 117 -16.95 2.12 -7.13
N PHE A 118 -16.62 3.39 -7.22
CA PHE A 118 -15.98 4.16 -6.17
C PHE A 118 -16.97 5.20 -5.66
N TYR A 119 -17.07 5.42 -4.36
CA TYR A 119 -18.03 6.41 -3.84
C TYR A 119 -17.31 7.63 -3.31
N THR A 120 -17.90 8.80 -3.42
CA THR A 120 -17.29 10.01 -2.88
C THR A 120 -18.33 10.87 -2.18
N SER A 121 -17.89 11.65 -1.19
CA SER A 121 -18.72 12.67 -0.56
C SER A 121 -18.44 14.07 -1.15
N THR A 122 -17.75 14.15 -2.30
CA THR A 122 -17.43 15.41 -2.95
C THR A 122 -18.49 15.77 -4.00
N PRO A 123 -19.03 17.01 -3.99
CA PRO A 123 -19.98 17.49 -4.99
C PRO A 123 -19.32 17.83 -6.34
N GLU A 124 -17.99 17.89 -6.39
CA GLU A 124 -17.21 18.23 -7.57
C GLU A 124 -17.00 17.00 -8.47
N ALA A 125 -17.27 17.16 -9.78
CA ALA A 125 -16.89 16.16 -10.78
C ALA A 125 -15.43 16.38 -11.18
N ALA A 126 -14.70 15.32 -11.51
CA ALA A 126 -13.40 15.44 -12.17
C ALA A 126 -13.63 16.01 -13.58
N THR A 127 -13.63 17.34 -13.72
CA THR A 127 -13.80 18.03 -15.01
C THR A 127 -12.65 17.71 -15.97
N GLU A 128 -12.88 17.90 -17.28
CA GLU A 128 -12.03 17.50 -18.41
C GLU A 128 -10.54 17.93 -18.33
N SER A 129 -10.20 18.91 -17.49
CA SER A 129 -8.81 19.32 -17.18
C SER A 129 -8.04 18.35 -16.27
N SER A 130 -8.69 17.31 -15.73
CA SER A 130 -8.10 16.37 -14.77
C SER A 130 -7.01 15.48 -15.38
N ALA A 131 -7.11 15.09 -16.65
CA ALA A 131 -6.14 14.15 -17.26
C ALA A 131 -4.75 14.78 -17.45
N TRP A 132 -4.69 16.05 -17.86
CA TRP A 132 -3.43 16.78 -17.98
C TRP A 132 -2.77 17.04 -16.63
N LEU A 133 -3.54 17.50 -15.65
CA LEU A 133 -3.05 17.68 -14.28
C LEU A 133 -2.60 16.37 -13.65
N PHE A 134 -3.31 15.27 -13.94
CA PHE A 134 -2.92 13.93 -13.55
C PHE A 134 -1.56 13.52 -14.14
N GLY A 135 -1.42 13.65 -15.46
CA GLY A 135 -0.16 13.40 -16.15
C GLY A 135 0.97 14.28 -15.63
N LEU A 136 0.68 15.53 -15.28
CA LEU A 136 1.66 16.48 -14.75
C LEU A 136 2.19 16.07 -13.38
N TRP A 137 1.33 15.74 -12.40
CA TRP A 137 1.82 15.35 -11.08
C TRP A 137 2.49 13.97 -11.12
N PHE A 138 2.00 13.04 -11.95
CA PHE A 138 2.65 11.74 -12.17
C PHE A 138 4.05 11.94 -12.76
N ALA A 139 4.18 12.73 -13.83
CA ALA A 139 5.46 13.07 -14.44
C ALA A 139 6.39 13.83 -13.47
N ALA A 140 5.84 14.68 -12.60
CA ALA A 140 6.62 15.37 -11.57
C ALA A 140 7.24 14.41 -10.54
N ILE A 141 6.53 13.34 -10.15
CA ILE A 141 7.10 12.28 -9.29
C ILE A 141 8.20 11.52 -10.04
N VAL A 142 7.95 11.11 -11.29
CA VAL A 142 8.96 10.44 -12.13
C VAL A 142 10.21 11.32 -12.26
N ALA A 143 10.05 12.61 -12.54
CA ALA A 143 11.14 13.56 -12.65
C ALA A 143 11.88 13.76 -11.31
N LEU A 144 11.15 13.85 -10.20
CA LEU A 144 11.74 13.96 -8.86
C LEU A 144 12.66 12.78 -8.54
N TYR A 145 12.16 11.55 -8.74
CA TYR A 145 12.95 10.34 -8.48
C TYR A 145 14.06 10.13 -9.50
N PHE A 146 13.87 10.55 -10.75
CA PHE A 146 14.95 10.60 -11.72
C PHE A 146 16.11 11.46 -11.22
N LEU A 147 15.84 12.65 -10.67
CA LEU A 147 16.88 13.55 -10.15
C LEU A 147 17.63 12.96 -8.95
N VAL A 148 16.93 12.31 -8.02
CA VAL A 148 17.55 11.63 -6.87
C VAL A 148 18.38 10.43 -7.35
N ALA A 149 17.79 9.54 -8.15
CA ALA A 149 18.42 8.32 -8.62
C ALA A 149 19.64 8.58 -9.52
N GLN A 150 19.68 9.71 -10.24
CA GLN A 150 20.87 10.14 -10.99
C GLN A 150 22.10 10.30 -10.10
N ARG A 151 21.95 10.86 -8.89
CA ARG A 151 23.07 10.94 -7.93
C ARG A 151 23.35 9.57 -7.33
N THR A 152 22.31 8.81 -6.97
CA THR A 152 22.46 7.45 -6.43
C THR A 152 23.27 6.57 -7.36
N ALA A 153 22.91 6.48 -8.65
CA ALA A 153 23.60 5.66 -9.65
C ALA A 153 25.10 6.01 -9.79
N LYS A 154 25.47 7.29 -9.67
CA LYS A 154 26.87 7.72 -9.77
C LYS A 154 27.70 7.25 -8.58
N VAL A 155 27.16 7.41 -7.36
CA VAL A 155 27.83 6.96 -6.14
C VAL A 155 27.81 5.43 -6.05
N PHE A 156 26.76 4.78 -6.56
CA PHE A 156 26.61 3.33 -6.61
C PHE A 156 27.76 2.64 -7.36
N ARG A 157 28.26 3.27 -8.43
CA ARG A 157 29.37 2.74 -9.25
C ARG A 157 30.75 2.87 -8.58
N GLU A 158 30.88 3.66 -7.52
CA GLU A 158 32.16 3.88 -6.84
C GLU A 158 32.60 2.71 -5.95
N HIS A 159 31.74 1.71 -5.77
CA HIS A 159 31.96 0.56 -4.89
C HIS A 159 31.60 -0.76 -5.57
N PRO A 160 32.11 -1.90 -5.07
CA PRO A 160 31.71 -3.20 -5.56
C PRO A 160 30.19 -3.41 -5.48
N PRO A 161 29.57 -4.12 -6.44
CA PRO A 161 28.11 -4.21 -6.57
C PRO A 161 27.38 -4.58 -5.26
N LEU A 162 27.85 -5.62 -4.55
CA LEU A 162 27.21 -6.06 -3.31
C LEU A 162 27.37 -5.06 -2.15
N VAL A 163 28.46 -4.30 -2.12
CA VAL A 163 28.68 -3.27 -1.11
C VAL A 163 27.72 -2.11 -1.36
N SER A 164 27.61 -1.66 -2.61
CA SER A 164 26.67 -0.62 -3.01
C SER A 164 25.24 -1.01 -2.67
N TYR A 165 24.85 -2.24 -3.02
CA TYR A 165 23.53 -2.75 -2.72
C TYR A 165 23.25 -2.85 -1.22
N THR A 166 24.23 -3.31 -0.41
CA THR A 166 24.10 -3.34 1.06
C THR A 166 23.87 -1.95 1.64
N LEU A 167 24.63 -0.95 1.19
CA LEU A 167 24.52 0.42 1.71
C LEU A 167 23.21 1.08 1.32
N ASP A 168 22.76 0.87 0.08
CA ASP A 168 21.48 1.38 -0.43
C ASP A 168 20.31 0.79 0.37
N ILE A 169 20.23 -0.54 0.46
CA ILE A 169 19.18 -1.22 1.23
C ILE A 169 19.28 -0.93 2.73
N GLY A 170 20.49 -0.82 3.30
CA GLY A 170 20.69 -0.44 4.69
C GLY A 170 20.16 0.97 4.99
N GLY A 171 20.38 1.91 4.06
CA GLY A 171 19.80 3.25 4.10
C GLY A 171 18.28 3.21 4.04
N SER A 172 17.74 2.42 3.12
CA SER A 172 16.30 2.19 2.97
C SER A 172 15.67 1.64 4.25
N CYS A 173 16.27 0.63 4.91
CA CYS A 173 15.82 0.14 6.22
C CYS A 173 15.73 1.27 7.26
N ALA A 174 16.74 2.13 7.33
CA ALA A 174 16.71 3.29 8.23
C ALA A 174 15.61 4.29 7.86
N GLY A 175 15.29 4.43 6.57
CA GLY A 175 14.15 5.20 6.07
C GLY A 175 12.81 4.68 6.57
N ILE A 176 12.58 3.36 6.48
CA ILE A 176 11.36 2.72 7.03
C ILE A 176 11.27 2.99 8.54
N VAL A 177 12.33 2.73 9.29
CA VAL A 177 12.33 2.92 10.75
C VAL A 177 12.07 4.37 11.14
N ALA A 178 12.65 5.34 10.43
CA ALA A 178 12.36 6.75 10.66
C ALA A 178 10.90 7.10 10.34
N PHE A 179 10.34 6.58 9.25
CA PHE A 179 8.94 6.79 8.91
C PHE A 179 7.99 6.15 9.93
N MET A 180 8.32 4.97 10.45
CA MET A 180 7.60 4.33 11.55
C MET A 180 7.62 5.19 12.81
N ALA A 181 8.77 5.74 13.18
CA ALA A 181 8.90 6.61 14.35
C ALA A 181 8.07 7.90 14.21
N VAL A 182 8.12 8.52 13.03
CA VAL A 182 7.30 9.70 12.69
C VAL A 182 5.79 9.39 12.75
N SER A 183 5.40 8.21 12.26
CA SER A 183 3.99 7.75 12.26
C SER A 183 3.51 7.41 13.66
N PHE A 184 4.33 6.75 14.47
CA PHE A 184 4.05 6.44 15.87
C PHE A 184 3.87 7.72 16.69
N ALA A 185 4.75 8.70 16.51
CA ALA A 185 4.69 9.99 17.18
C ALA A 185 3.59 10.92 16.63
N ARG A 186 2.81 10.48 15.62
CA ARG A 186 1.75 11.24 14.95
C ARG A 186 2.19 12.65 14.54
N LEU A 187 3.45 12.80 14.11
CA LEU A 187 4.00 14.11 13.77
C LEU A 187 3.27 14.73 12.57
N PRO A 188 3.07 16.05 12.54
CA PRO A 188 2.39 16.72 11.44
C PRO A 188 3.21 16.65 10.14
N ALA A 189 2.53 16.57 8.99
CA ALA A 189 3.16 16.31 7.69
C ALA A 189 4.28 17.27 7.30
N TRP A 190 4.16 18.55 7.66
CA TRP A 190 5.18 19.55 7.36
C TRP A 190 6.56 19.19 7.93
N SER A 191 6.61 18.49 9.07
CA SER A 191 7.86 18.12 9.73
C SER A 191 8.62 17.02 8.99
N TRP A 192 7.92 16.16 8.24
CA TRP A 192 8.50 15.01 7.55
C TRP A 192 9.48 15.45 6.47
N PHE A 193 9.16 16.53 5.74
CA PHE A 193 10.02 17.10 4.71
C PHE A 193 11.34 17.65 5.26
N LEU A 194 11.36 18.14 6.51
CA LEU A 194 12.58 18.67 7.13
C LEU A 194 13.58 17.56 7.49
N LEU A 195 13.09 16.32 7.69
CA LEU A 195 13.95 15.15 7.93
C LEU A 195 14.77 14.74 6.71
N LEU A 196 14.47 15.29 5.52
CA LEU A 196 15.25 15.06 4.30
C LEU A 196 16.56 15.87 4.27
N VAL A 197 16.65 16.97 5.04
CA VAL A 197 17.80 17.90 5.00
C VAL A 197 19.14 17.18 5.28
N PRO A 198 19.29 16.36 6.33
CA PRO A 198 20.55 15.68 6.61
C PRO A 198 20.92 14.69 5.50
N ALA A 199 19.93 13.96 4.96
CA ALA A 199 20.14 12.97 3.91
C ALA A 199 20.62 13.61 2.61
N VAL A 200 20.00 14.73 2.20
CA VAL A 200 20.41 15.50 1.03
C VAL A 200 21.80 16.11 1.23
N ALA A 201 22.09 16.65 2.41
CA ALA A 201 23.40 17.23 2.72
C ALA A 201 24.54 16.20 2.63
N VAL A 202 24.31 14.98 3.13
CA VAL A 202 25.29 13.89 3.07
C VAL A 202 25.37 13.30 1.65
N GLY A 203 24.24 13.08 0.98
CA GLY A 203 24.16 12.54 -0.38
C GLY A 203 24.77 13.45 -1.46
N ALA A 204 24.76 14.79 -1.24
CA ALA A 204 25.39 15.76 -2.13
C ALA A 204 26.94 15.65 -2.17
N GLY A 205 27.54 14.93 -1.23
CA GLY A 205 29.00 14.75 -1.14
C GLY A 205 29.70 15.86 -0.36
N ARG A 206 30.95 15.60 0.06
CA ARG A 206 31.68 16.44 1.02
C ARG A 206 31.88 17.87 0.52
N ARG A 207 32.12 18.03 -0.78
CA ARG A 207 32.33 19.34 -1.43
C ARG A 207 31.08 20.23 -1.39
N TRP A 208 29.91 19.62 -1.51
CA TRP A 208 28.64 20.34 -1.58
C TRP A 208 27.87 20.34 -0.27
N ARG A 209 28.30 19.58 0.75
CA ARG A 209 27.56 19.33 1.99
C ARG A 209 26.94 20.59 2.61
N TRP A 210 27.71 21.65 2.85
CA TRP A 210 27.18 22.88 3.46
C TRP A 210 26.24 23.65 2.53
N ARG A 211 26.66 23.88 1.28
CA ARG A 211 25.82 24.58 0.28
C ARG A 211 24.53 23.82 0.01
N GLY A 212 24.63 22.49 -0.05
CA GLY A 212 23.53 21.56 -0.22
C GLY A 212 22.60 21.54 0.98
N ALA A 213 23.13 21.55 2.20
CA ALA A 213 22.32 21.66 3.42
C ALA A 213 21.51 22.96 3.44
N VAL A 214 22.12 24.10 3.11
CA VAL A 214 21.42 25.39 3.08
C VAL A 214 20.36 25.41 1.97
N ALA A 215 20.71 25.00 0.75
CA ALA A 215 19.77 24.95 -0.37
C ALA A 215 18.60 24.00 -0.09
N ALA A 216 18.88 22.81 0.44
CA ALA A 216 17.85 21.84 0.84
C ALA A 216 16.99 22.40 1.97
N LEU A 217 17.57 23.01 3.00
CA LEU A 217 16.82 23.62 4.10
C LEU A 217 15.86 24.70 3.60
N VAL A 218 16.30 25.60 2.72
CA VAL A 218 15.44 26.65 2.17
C VAL A 218 14.27 26.06 1.38
N ALA A 219 14.56 25.13 0.45
CA ALA A 219 13.52 24.51 -0.37
C ALA A 219 12.54 23.67 0.48
N LEU A 220 13.05 22.87 1.41
CA LEU A 220 12.24 21.99 2.26
C LEU A 220 11.48 22.75 3.34
N ALA A 221 12.00 23.88 3.84
CA ALA A 221 11.25 24.79 4.71
C ALA A 221 10.08 25.45 3.96
N ALA A 222 10.28 25.84 2.69
CA ALA A 222 9.19 26.31 1.84
C ALA A 222 8.15 25.19 1.59
N THR A 223 8.58 23.96 1.32
CA THR A 223 7.69 22.80 1.18
C THR A 223 6.90 22.55 2.47
N ALA A 224 7.56 22.59 3.63
CA ALA A 224 6.93 22.45 4.93
C ALA A 224 5.90 23.55 5.19
N LEU A 225 6.17 24.80 4.79
CA LEU A 225 5.21 25.90 4.91
C LEU A 225 3.95 25.67 4.05
N VAL A 226 4.11 25.20 2.81
CA VAL A 226 2.98 24.85 1.93
C VAL A 226 2.17 23.69 2.53
N ALA A 227 2.84 22.64 2.99
CA ALA A 227 2.20 21.50 3.64
C ALA A 227 1.44 21.90 4.91
N ARG A 228 2.02 22.76 5.76
CA ARG A 228 1.35 23.29 6.96
C ARG A 228 0.11 24.11 6.59
N ARG A 229 0.19 24.94 5.55
CA ARG A 229 -0.96 25.70 5.06
C ARG A 229 -2.06 24.76 4.56
N GLN A 230 -1.70 23.71 3.83
CA GLN A 230 -2.64 22.70 3.34
C GLN A 230 -3.33 21.97 4.50
N ASP A 231 -2.60 21.64 5.57
CA ASP A 231 -3.19 21.03 6.77
C ASP A 231 -4.19 21.94 7.50
N SER A 232 -4.06 23.26 7.38
CA SER A 232 -5.02 24.19 7.97
C SER A 232 -6.34 24.35 7.18
N MET A 233 -6.48 23.67 6.03
CA MET A 233 -7.63 23.79 5.15
C MET A 233 -8.29 22.43 4.92
N LEU A 234 -9.61 22.37 5.09
CA LEU A 234 -10.37 21.18 4.74
C LEU A 234 -10.52 21.10 3.22
N MET A 235 -10.20 19.94 2.64
CA MET A 235 -10.22 19.77 1.18
C MET A 235 -11.62 19.82 0.59
N SER A 236 -12.62 19.20 1.23
CA SER A 236 -14.01 19.20 0.75
C SER A 236 -14.71 20.55 0.84
N ASP A 237 -14.28 21.41 1.77
CA ASP A 237 -14.86 22.73 1.96
C ASP A 237 -13.81 23.70 2.56
N PRO A 238 -13.16 24.52 1.72
CA PRO A 238 -12.15 25.47 2.19
C PRO A 238 -12.69 26.59 3.09
N ALA A 239 -14.01 26.80 3.19
CA ALA A 239 -14.59 27.75 4.12
C ALA A 239 -14.57 27.20 5.56
N VAL A 240 -14.55 25.88 5.71
CA VAL A 240 -14.46 25.21 7.00
C VAL A 240 -13.00 25.08 7.42
N ARG A 241 -12.70 25.54 8.64
CA ARG A 241 -11.40 25.31 9.28
C ARG A 241 -11.53 24.13 10.24
N PRO A 242 -10.72 23.07 10.08
CA PRO A 242 -10.71 21.99 11.06
C PRO A 242 -10.21 22.52 12.41
N THR A 243 -10.87 22.10 13.48
CA THR A 243 -10.52 22.43 14.87
C THR A 243 -9.32 21.63 15.34
N ARG A 244 -9.18 20.37 14.89
CA ARG A 244 -7.99 19.54 15.09
C ARG A 244 -7.63 18.82 13.79
N VAL A 245 -6.33 18.68 13.55
CA VAL A 245 -5.79 17.93 12.40
C VAL A 245 -4.66 17.06 12.92
N GLU A 246 -4.80 15.77 12.72
CA GLU A 246 -3.85 14.77 13.18
C GLU A 246 -3.57 13.79 12.04
N TRP A 247 -2.30 13.43 11.89
CA TRP A 247 -1.89 12.40 10.94
C TRP A 247 -1.79 11.08 11.69
N SER A 248 -2.90 10.32 11.70
CA SER A 248 -2.91 8.96 12.23
C SER A 248 -1.94 8.07 11.45
N PRO A 249 -1.46 6.95 12.02
CA PRO A 249 -0.60 6.02 11.30
C PRO A 249 -1.19 5.49 9.97
N TYR A 250 -2.49 5.66 9.75
CA TYR A 250 -3.20 5.23 8.54
C TYR A 250 -3.47 6.37 7.56
N GLN A 251 -3.84 7.55 8.06
CA GLN A 251 -4.41 8.62 7.24
C GLN A 251 -4.41 9.98 7.93
N LYS A 252 -4.73 11.03 7.17
CA LYS A 252 -5.03 12.35 7.73
C LYS A 252 -6.44 12.34 8.32
N VAL A 253 -6.57 12.69 9.60
CA VAL A 253 -7.85 12.80 10.30
C VAL A 253 -8.06 14.25 10.72
N GLU A 254 -9.21 14.79 10.39
CA GLU A 254 -9.57 16.18 10.62
C GLU A 254 -10.88 16.23 11.39
N TYR A 255 -10.92 16.97 12.49
CA TYR A 255 -12.12 17.19 13.28
C TYR A 255 -12.57 18.63 13.09
N ALA A 256 -13.85 18.82 12.75
CA ALA A 256 -14.46 20.14 12.70
C ALA A 256 -15.79 20.15 13.47
N THR A 257 -16.06 21.29 14.09
CA THR A 257 -17.32 21.54 14.80
C THR A 257 -17.85 22.94 14.47
N GLY A 258 -19.16 23.07 14.34
CA GLY A 258 -19.81 24.36 14.10
C GLY A 258 -21.27 24.25 13.68
N PRO A 259 -21.99 25.39 13.62
CA PRO A 259 -23.35 25.45 13.10
C PRO A 259 -23.45 24.83 11.69
N GLY A 260 -24.40 23.92 11.47
CA GLY A 260 -24.59 23.23 10.18
C GLY A 260 -23.66 22.03 9.90
N ILE A 261 -22.47 21.98 10.51
CA ILE A 261 -21.51 20.87 10.32
C ILE A 261 -21.72 19.77 11.39
N GLY A 262 -22.12 20.19 12.60
CA GLY A 262 -22.16 19.33 13.77
C GLY A 262 -20.75 18.95 14.23
N ARG A 263 -20.64 17.94 15.10
CA ARG A 263 -19.34 17.37 15.49
C ARG A 263 -18.95 16.30 14.48
N ARG A 264 -18.01 16.62 13.59
CA ARG A 264 -17.73 15.78 12.41
C ARG A 264 -16.25 15.42 12.29
N VAL A 265 -16.01 14.17 11.98
CA VAL A 265 -14.71 13.63 11.60
C VAL A 265 -14.66 13.54 10.08
N PHE A 266 -13.59 14.08 9.53
CA PHE A 266 -13.21 13.97 8.14
C PHE A 266 -11.92 13.15 8.05
N VAL A 267 -11.81 12.40 6.96
CA VAL A 267 -10.65 11.56 6.68
C VAL A 267 -10.11 11.92 5.30
N ASN A 268 -8.85 12.32 5.25
CA ASN A 268 -8.18 12.82 4.05
C ASN A 268 -9.05 13.85 3.33
N GLY A 269 -9.60 14.81 4.08
CA GLY A 269 -10.46 15.88 3.58
C GLY A 269 -11.87 15.51 3.17
N VAL A 270 -12.35 14.28 3.45
CA VAL A 270 -13.68 13.79 3.04
C VAL A 270 -14.53 13.46 4.25
N SER A 271 -15.82 13.81 4.23
CA SER A 271 -16.75 13.61 5.35
C SER A 271 -16.86 12.12 5.68
N HIS A 272 -16.54 11.74 6.91
CA HIS A 272 -16.45 10.35 7.31
C HIS A 272 -17.48 9.96 8.37
N GLN A 273 -17.47 10.62 9.54
CA GLN A 273 -18.37 10.28 10.66
C GLN A 273 -18.92 11.53 11.35
N VAL A 274 -20.12 11.41 11.92
CA VAL A 274 -20.74 12.47 12.74
C VAL A 274 -21.00 11.91 14.13
N MET A 275 -20.55 12.63 15.16
CA MET A 275 -20.88 12.31 16.55
C MET A 275 -22.22 12.95 16.88
N THR A 276 -23.19 12.13 17.27
CA THR A 276 -24.59 12.54 17.43
C THR A 276 -24.98 12.56 18.92
N THR A 277 -26.01 13.34 19.26
CA THR A 277 -26.52 13.40 20.64
C THR A 277 -27.30 12.13 20.99
N PRO A 278 -27.39 11.76 22.28
CA PRO A 278 -28.15 10.59 22.72
C PRO A 278 -29.60 10.56 22.19
N GLU A 279 -30.27 11.71 22.14
CA GLU A 279 -31.67 11.82 21.71
C GLU A 279 -31.82 11.49 20.22
N ALA A 280 -30.93 12.02 19.38
CA ALA A 280 -30.94 11.74 17.95
C ALA A 280 -30.47 10.30 17.64
N LEU A 281 -29.58 9.73 18.46
CA LEU A 281 -29.18 8.33 18.37
C LEU A 281 -30.34 7.38 18.71
N ALA A 282 -31.19 7.72 19.69
CA ALA A 282 -32.28 6.86 20.13
C ALA A 282 -33.27 6.50 19.02
N VAL A 283 -33.46 7.39 18.04
CA VAL A 283 -34.37 7.24 16.88
C VAL A 283 -33.63 7.01 15.55
N SER A 284 -32.32 6.76 15.61
CA SER A 284 -31.48 6.54 14.43
C SER A 284 -31.53 5.09 13.94
N PHE A 285 -30.92 4.82 12.78
CA PHE A 285 -30.80 3.46 12.25
C PHE A 285 -29.99 2.52 13.17
N TYR A 286 -29.13 3.05 14.05
CA TYR A 286 -28.35 2.26 15.01
C TYR A 286 -29.26 1.49 15.98
N ALA A 287 -30.49 1.98 16.22
CA ALA A 287 -31.45 1.33 17.11
C ALA A 287 -32.14 0.11 16.47
N ALA A 288 -32.14 -0.01 15.14
CA ALA A 288 -32.89 -1.03 14.39
C ALA A 288 -32.65 -2.48 14.87
N PRO A 289 -31.41 -2.97 15.06
CA PRO A 289 -31.19 -4.35 15.52
C PRO A 289 -31.66 -4.58 16.95
N HIS A 290 -31.64 -3.55 17.81
CA HIS A 290 -32.10 -3.63 19.19
C HIS A 290 -33.62 -3.61 19.28
N ASP A 291 -34.26 -2.73 18.52
CA ASP A 291 -35.72 -2.63 18.46
C ASP A 291 -36.35 -3.89 17.86
N ARG A 292 -35.72 -4.46 16.82
CA ARG A 292 -36.14 -5.75 16.26
C ARG A 292 -36.05 -6.88 17.27
N ARG A 293 -34.94 -6.98 18.00
CA ARG A 293 -34.75 -7.99 19.04
C ARG A 293 -35.80 -7.88 20.15
N ARG A 294 -36.09 -6.66 20.59
CA ARG A 294 -37.15 -6.38 21.56
C ARG A 294 -38.53 -6.77 21.03
N ALA A 295 -38.83 -6.45 19.78
CA ALA A 295 -40.10 -6.83 19.14
C ALA A 295 -40.26 -8.36 19.03
N GLY A 296 -39.16 -9.10 18.89
CA GLY A 296 -39.13 -10.56 18.96
C GLY A 296 -39.25 -11.15 20.37
N GLY A 297 -39.43 -10.33 21.41
CA GLY A 297 -39.57 -10.78 22.80
C GLY A 297 -38.27 -11.33 23.41
N LEU A 298 -37.12 -11.04 22.80
CA LEU A 298 -35.81 -11.47 23.30
C LEU A 298 -35.23 -10.43 24.28
N PRO A 299 -34.42 -10.85 25.26
CA PRO A 299 -33.73 -9.91 26.16
C PRO A 299 -32.76 -9.02 25.38
N PRO A 300 -32.36 -7.85 25.93
CA PRO A 300 -31.28 -7.05 25.37
C PRO A 300 -30.02 -7.88 25.05
N TYR A 301 -29.22 -7.42 24.09
CA TYR A 301 -27.92 -8.04 23.82
C TYR A 301 -27.01 -7.82 25.03
N GLU A 302 -26.46 -8.87 25.63
CA GLU A 302 -25.60 -8.74 26.82
C GLU A 302 -24.17 -8.40 26.42
N ARG A 303 -23.60 -9.17 25.48
CA ARG A 303 -22.23 -8.98 24.98
C ARG A 303 -22.23 -8.57 23.51
N VAL A 304 -21.79 -7.35 23.24
CA VAL A 304 -21.79 -6.73 21.90
C VAL A 304 -20.36 -6.53 21.40
N LEU A 305 -20.12 -6.83 20.13
CA LEU A 305 -18.91 -6.48 19.39
C LEU A 305 -19.26 -5.49 18.29
N VAL A 306 -18.65 -4.30 18.32
CA VAL A 306 -18.76 -3.32 17.24
C VAL A 306 -17.42 -3.28 16.50
N ILE A 307 -17.40 -3.75 15.26
CA ILE A 307 -16.25 -3.70 14.36
C ILE A 307 -16.34 -2.41 13.55
N GLY A 308 -15.28 -1.60 13.54
CA GLY A 308 -15.32 -0.25 12.95
C GLY A 308 -16.08 0.73 13.85
N ALA A 309 -15.83 0.67 15.16
CA ALA A 309 -16.60 1.43 16.15
C ALA A 309 -16.50 2.96 15.98
N GLY A 310 -15.49 3.45 15.26
CA GLY A 310 -15.36 4.84 14.86
C GLY A 310 -15.32 5.78 16.06
N ALA A 311 -16.18 6.80 16.04
CA ALA A 311 -16.33 7.75 17.13
C ALA A 311 -17.34 7.30 18.21
N GLY A 312 -18.00 6.13 18.05
CA GLY A 312 -18.75 5.49 19.12
C GLY A 312 -20.29 5.56 19.07
N ASN A 313 -20.92 5.95 17.96
CA ASN A 313 -22.39 6.02 17.86
C ASN A 313 -23.06 4.65 18.14
N ASP A 314 -22.58 3.57 17.50
CA ASP A 314 -23.08 2.20 17.73
C ASP A 314 -22.94 1.77 19.19
N VAL A 315 -21.80 2.11 19.81
CA VAL A 315 -21.51 1.78 21.20
C VAL A 315 -22.46 2.53 22.13
N ALA A 316 -22.68 3.83 21.89
CA ALA A 316 -23.63 4.64 22.64
C ALA A 316 -25.05 4.06 22.58
N VAL A 317 -25.48 3.59 21.39
CA VAL A 317 -26.80 2.98 21.22
C VAL A 317 -26.86 1.62 21.91
N ALA A 318 -25.85 0.77 21.77
CA ALA A 318 -25.81 -0.52 22.44
C ALA A 318 -25.93 -0.37 23.98
N LEU A 319 -25.17 0.56 24.57
CA LEU A 319 -25.22 0.88 25.99
C LEU A 319 -26.60 1.38 26.43
N ALA A 320 -27.20 2.30 25.65
CA ALA A 320 -28.53 2.85 25.91
C ALA A 320 -29.64 1.81 25.77
N ARG A 321 -29.41 0.75 24.98
CA ARG A 321 -30.33 -0.37 24.78
C ARG A 321 -30.07 -1.54 25.71
N GLY A 322 -29.23 -1.35 26.74
CA GLY A 322 -29.08 -2.28 27.85
C GLY A 322 -27.95 -3.30 27.68
N ALA A 323 -26.96 -3.05 26.81
CA ALA A 323 -25.79 -3.92 26.74
C ALA A 323 -25.01 -3.92 28.06
N GLY A 324 -24.68 -5.12 28.56
CA GLY A 324 -23.87 -5.33 29.75
C GLY A 324 -22.37 -5.18 29.48
N ARG A 325 -21.92 -5.52 28.26
CA ARG A 325 -20.54 -5.31 27.81
C ARG A 325 -20.47 -5.01 26.31
N VAL A 326 -19.64 -4.04 25.92
CA VAL A 326 -19.37 -3.69 24.52
C VAL A 326 -17.87 -3.70 24.25
N ASP A 327 -17.41 -4.63 23.41
CA ASP A 327 -16.07 -4.59 22.83
C ASP A 327 -16.13 -3.72 21.55
N ALA A 328 -15.49 -2.55 21.59
CA ALA A 328 -15.48 -1.57 20.52
C ALA A 328 -14.13 -1.62 19.80
N VAL A 329 -14.09 -2.17 18.58
CA VAL A 329 -12.86 -2.35 17.82
C VAL A 329 -12.77 -1.28 16.74
N GLU A 330 -11.74 -0.44 16.82
CA GLU A 330 -11.43 0.62 15.86
C GLU A 330 -9.97 0.49 15.41
N ILE A 331 -9.68 0.62 14.12
CA ILE A 331 -8.32 0.47 13.61
C ILE A 331 -7.53 1.78 13.73
N ASP A 332 -8.19 2.93 13.59
CA ASP A 332 -7.57 4.25 13.62
C ASP A 332 -7.56 4.83 15.04
N PRO A 333 -6.40 4.91 15.72
CA PRO A 333 -6.32 5.42 17.08
C PRO A 333 -6.80 6.87 17.20
N VAL A 334 -6.62 7.70 16.17
CA VAL A 334 -7.03 9.11 16.23
C VAL A 334 -8.55 9.24 16.21
N ILE A 335 -9.25 8.42 15.42
CA ILE A 335 -10.72 8.42 15.40
C ILE A 335 -11.27 7.96 16.77
N ALA A 336 -10.68 6.91 17.34
CA ALA A 336 -11.00 6.44 18.68
C ALA A 336 -10.77 7.52 19.76
N ASP A 337 -9.64 8.24 19.71
CA ASP A 337 -9.32 9.33 20.64
C ASP A 337 -10.31 10.50 20.48
N LEU A 338 -10.67 10.88 19.24
CA LEU A 338 -11.69 11.90 18.98
C LEU A 338 -13.08 11.49 19.50
N GLY A 339 -13.45 10.21 19.38
CA GLY A 339 -14.67 9.67 19.96
C GLY A 339 -14.68 9.77 21.49
N ARG A 340 -13.56 9.45 22.15
CA ARG A 340 -13.42 9.59 23.60
C ARG A 340 -13.52 11.06 24.04
N ASP A 341 -12.81 11.94 23.35
CA ASP A 341 -12.72 13.36 23.73
C ASP A 341 -14.01 14.14 23.47
N PHE A 342 -14.71 13.87 22.36
CA PHE A 342 -15.74 14.76 21.82
C PHE A 342 -17.12 14.14 21.62
N HIS A 343 -17.29 12.83 21.75
CA HIS A 343 -18.60 12.22 21.53
C HIS A 343 -19.59 12.64 22.63
N PRO A 344 -20.78 13.19 22.29
CA PRO A 344 -21.71 13.75 23.28
C PRO A 344 -22.16 12.75 24.35
N ALA A 345 -22.33 11.49 23.97
CA ALA A 345 -22.74 10.42 24.88
C ALA A 345 -21.59 9.78 25.68
N ARG A 346 -20.33 10.16 25.42
CA ARG A 346 -19.10 9.59 26.02
C ARG A 346 -19.11 8.06 26.18
N PRO A 347 -19.42 7.29 25.11
CA PRO A 347 -19.58 5.85 25.20
C PRO A 347 -18.29 5.11 25.57
N TYR A 348 -17.12 5.69 25.27
CA TYR A 348 -15.82 5.08 25.57
C TYR A 348 -15.36 5.28 27.02
N ASP A 349 -16.06 6.12 27.80
CA ASP A 349 -15.81 6.31 29.23
C ASP A 349 -16.70 5.40 30.10
N ASP A 350 -17.72 4.74 29.52
CA ASP A 350 -18.61 3.82 30.23
C ASP A 350 -17.83 2.55 30.64
N PRO A 351 -17.90 2.10 31.91
CA PRO A 351 -17.17 0.92 32.38
C PRO A 351 -17.57 -0.39 31.69
N ARG A 352 -18.72 -0.42 31.03
CA ARG A 352 -19.18 -1.57 30.22
C ARG A 352 -18.50 -1.61 28.85
N THR A 353 -17.80 -0.55 28.45
CA THR A 353 -17.13 -0.46 27.17
C THR A 353 -15.64 -0.74 27.27
N ARG A 354 -15.17 -1.61 26.38
CA ARG A 354 -13.75 -1.86 26.15
C ARG A 354 -13.38 -1.37 24.76
N LEU A 355 -12.73 -0.21 24.68
CA LEU A 355 -12.16 0.27 23.42
C LEU A 355 -10.86 -0.48 23.10
N ILE A 356 -10.80 -1.05 21.90
CA ILE A 356 -9.68 -1.84 21.39
C ILE A 356 -9.21 -1.19 20.09
N VAL A 357 -7.98 -0.67 20.08
CA VAL A 357 -7.35 -0.16 18.87
C VAL A 357 -6.60 -1.29 18.19
N ASP A 358 -7.23 -1.97 17.23
CA ASP A 358 -6.65 -3.10 16.52
C ASP A 358 -7.37 -3.39 15.20
N ASP A 359 -6.74 -4.19 14.34
CA ASP A 359 -7.41 -4.78 13.19
C ASP A 359 -8.50 -5.76 13.65
N ALA A 360 -9.70 -5.61 13.09
CA ALA A 360 -10.85 -6.39 13.54
C ALA A 360 -10.76 -7.87 13.17
N ARG A 361 -10.10 -8.20 12.05
CA ARG A 361 -9.90 -9.60 11.66
C ARG A 361 -8.90 -10.29 12.59
N ALA A 362 -7.82 -9.61 12.93
CA ALA A 362 -6.85 -10.06 13.93
C ALA A 362 -7.51 -10.22 15.31
N PHE A 363 -8.34 -9.26 15.73
CA PHE A 363 -9.13 -9.36 16.96
C PHE A 363 -10.05 -10.59 16.96
N MET A 364 -10.86 -10.78 15.91
CA MET A 364 -11.77 -11.92 15.79
C MET A 364 -11.04 -13.25 15.84
N THR A 365 -9.81 -13.34 15.35
CA THR A 365 -9.00 -14.56 15.43
C THR A 365 -8.71 -14.97 16.88
N ARG A 366 -8.49 -13.99 17.77
CA ARG A 366 -8.17 -14.22 19.19
C ARG A 366 -9.38 -14.15 20.11
N ALA A 367 -10.51 -13.63 19.63
CA ALA A 367 -11.72 -13.49 20.41
C ALA A 367 -12.34 -14.85 20.78
N GLU A 368 -12.88 -14.92 21.99
CA GLU A 368 -13.65 -16.07 22.46
C GLU A 368 -15.14 -15.93 22.07
N PRO A 369 -15.82 -17.05 21.75
CA PRO A 369 -17.25 -17.06 21.44
C PRO A 369 -18.14 -16.49 22.57
N GLY A 370 -19.40 -16.23 22.24
CA GLY A 370 -20.43 -15.77 23.19
C GLY A 370 -20.88 -14.32 22.99
N TYR A 371 -20.66 -13.74 21.81
CA TYR A 371 -21.27 -12.44 21.48
C TYR A 371 -22.74 -12.62 21.10
N ASP A 372 -23.61 -11.80 21.66
CA ASP A 372 -25.03 -11.76 21.28
C ASP A 372 -25.29 -10.84 20.09
N LEU A 373 -24.40 -9.87 19.85
CA LEU A 373 -24.44 -9.01 18.67
C LEU A 373 -23.03 -8.77 18.16
N ILE A 374 -22.82 -8.97 16.86
CA ILE A 374 -21.62 -8.51 16.15
C ILE A 374 -22.06 -7.56 15.04
N VAL A 375 -21.55 -6.34 15.05
CA VAL A 375 -21.88 -5.30 14.07
C VAL A 375 -20.66 -5.00 13.20
N PHE A 376 -20.82 -5.15 11.88
CA PHE A 376 -19.91 -4.61 10.87
C PHE A 376 -20.35 -3.18 10.56
N ALA A 377 -19.85 -2.24 11.35
CA ALA A 377 -20.31 -0.86 11.43
C ALA A 377 -19.68 0.04 10.35
N LEU A 378 -20.21 -0.01 9.12
CA LEU A 378 -19.69 0.79 7.99
C LEU A 378 -18.16 0.65 7.82
N THR A 379 -17.64 -0.54 8.13
CA THR A 379 -16.21 -0.83 8.30
C THR A 379 -15.36 -0.63 7.06
N ASP A 380 -16.04 -0.61 5.92
CA ASP A 380 -15.51 -0.07 4.69
C ASP A 380 -16.31 1.19 4.39
N SER A 381 -15.84 2.35 4.85
CA SER A 381 -16.35 3.57 4.27
C SER A 381 -15.92 3.55 2.82
N LEU A 382 -16.85 3.15 1.96
CA LEU A 382 -16.83 3.14 0.49
C LEU A 382 -16.26 4.41 -0.18
N VAL A 383 -15.97 5.42 0.64
CA VAL A 383 -15.33 6.69 0.36
C VAL A 383 -13.80 6.59 0.36
N LYS A 384 -13.15 5.77 1.22
CA LYS A 384 -11.70 5.47 1.19
C LYS A 384 -11.30 4.16 1.92
N ALA A 385 -10.47 3.32 1.27
CA ALA A 385 -9.66 2.31 1.96
C ALA A 385 -8.33 2.89 2.48
N SER A 386 -7.74 2.23 3.48
CA SER A 386 -6.43 2.56 4.07
C SER A 386 -5.35 2.69 3.00
N ALA A 387 -4.43 3.64 3.17
CA ALA A 387 -3.26 3.81 2.30
C ALA A 387 -2.30 2.59 2.29
N GLN A 388 -2.56 1.60 3.16
CA GLN A 388 -1.78 0.36 3.30
C GLN A 388 -2.29 -0.80 2.43
N SER A 389 -3.46 -0.67 1.80
CA SER A 389 -3.91 -1.65 0.80
C SER A 389 -3.12 -1.48 -0.49
N GLN A 390 -2.63 -2.59 -1.05
CA GLN A 390 -1.88 -2.61 -2.32
C GLN A 390 -2.85 -2.46 -3.49
N LEU A 391 -3.94 -3.23 -3.50
CA LEU A 391 -5.02 -3.06 -4.46
C LEU A 391 -6.30 -2.70 -3.71
N ARG A 392 -6.72 -1.43 -3.81
CA ARG A 392 -7.86 -0.87 -3.05
C ARG A 392 -9.23 -1.54 -3.26
N LEU A 393 -9.30 -2.54 -4.12
CA LEU A 393 -10.49 -3.39 -4.24
C LEU A 393 -10.53 -4.47 -3.16
N GLU A 394 -9.41 -4.75 -2.50
CA GLU A 394 -9.31 -5.80 -1.49
C GLU A 394 -9.92 -5.36 -0.15
N ASN A 395 -10.79 -6.20 0.41
CA ASN A 395 -11.24 -6.07 1.78
C ASN A 395 -11.43 -7.44 2.41
N TYR A 396 -10.52 -7.77 3.30
CA TYR A 396 -10.48 -9.06 3.99
C TYR A 396 -11.58 -9.22 5.04
N LEU A 397 -12.23 -8.14 5.52
CA LEU A 397 -13.35 -8.23 6.48
C LEU A 397 -14.63 -8.79 5.85
N PHE A 398 -14.83 -8.59 4.55
CA PHE A 398 -16.03 -9.03 3.80
C PHE A 398 -15.81 -10.33 3.02
N THR A 399 -14.75 -11.07 3.31
CA THR A 399 -14.53 -12.42 2.78
C THR A 399 -15.46 -13.42 3.46
N ARG A 400 -15.78 -14.50 2.74
CA ARG A 400 -16.51 -15.64 3.31
C ARG A 400 -15.86 -16.14 4.61
N GLU A 401 -14.53 -16.25 4.63
CA GLU A 401 -13.76 -16.75 5.77
C GLU A 401 -13.88 -15.82 7.00
N SER A 402 -13.80 -14.50 6.79
CA SER A 402 -13.99 -13.52 7.87
C SER A 402 -15.42 -13.55 8.44
N ILE A 403 -16.44 -13.61 7.58
CA ILE A 403 -17.84 -13.70 8.02
C ILE A 403 -18.10 -15.01 8.75
N ALA A 404 -17.56 -16.14 8.26
CA ALA A 404 -17.68 -17.43 8.93
C ALA A 404 -17.01 -17.40 10.33
N ARG A 405 -15.86 -16.72 10.44
CA ARG A 405 -15.22 -16.51 11.75
C ARG A 405 -16.11 -15.67 12.67
N ALA A 406 -16.67 -14.55 12.22
CA ALA A 406 -17.62 -13.76 13.02
C ALA A 406 -18.82 -14.60 13.47
N TRP A 407 -19.41 -15.40 12.58
CA TRP A 407 -20.52 -16.30 12.88
C TRP A 407 -20.18 -17.36 13.94
N SER A 408 -18.94 -17.86 13.94
CA SER A 408 -18.45 -18.81 14.95
C SER A 408 -18.33 -18.21 16.36
N LEU A 409 -18.24 -16.88 16.46
CA LEU A 409 -18.14 -16.15 17.73
C LEU A 409 -19.50 -15.85 18.37
N LEU A 410 -20.60 -16.05 17.64
CA LEU A 410 -21.94 -15.75 18.13
C LEU A 410 -22.40 -16.77 19.19
N SER A 411 -23.17 -16.28 20.15
CA SER A 411 -23.95 -17.10 21.07
C SER A 411 -25.10 -17.81 20.31
N PRO A 412 -25.77 -18.82 20.91
CA PRO A 412 -26.88 -19.52 20.27
C PRO A 412 -28.07 -18.62 19.84
N ARG A 413 -28.18 -17.42 20.42
CA ARG A 413 -29.19 -16.40 20.07
C ARG A 413 -28.53 -15.11 19.58
N GLY A 414 -27.32 -15.23 19.04
CA GLY A 414 -26.54 -14.11 18.56
C GLY A 414 -26.96 -13.68 17.17
N ASP A 415 -26.83 -12.38 16.92
CA ASP A 415 -27.16 -11.71 15.67
C ASP A 415 -25.91 -11.08 15.04
N LEU A 416 -25.80 -11.20 13.71
CA LEU A 416 -24.77 -10.60 12.89
C LEU A 416 -25.38 -9.49 12.05
N VAL A 417 -24.85 -8.28 12.15
CA VAL A 417 -25.39 -7.10 11.46
C VAL A 417 -24.34 -6.50 10.53
N PHE A 418 -24.77 -6.16 9.32
CA PHE A 418 -23.98 -5.43 8.33
C PHE A 418 -24.77 -4.22 7.87
N TYR A 419 -24.16 -3.04 7.87
CA TYR A 419 -24.76 -1.89 7.19
C TYR A 419 -23.73 -1.06 6.47
N ASN A 420 -24.14 -0.54 5.32
CA ASN A 420 -23.36 0.38 4.51
C ASN A 420 -24.26 1.07 3.47
N TYR A 421 -23.67 1.95 2.68
CA TYR A 421 -24.28 2.51 1.49
C TYR A 421 -24.13 1.58 0.28
N TYR A 422 -24.91 0.51 0.23
CA TYR A 422 -24.93 -0.44 -0.89
C TYR A 422 -25.74 0.11 -2.07
N ARG A 423 -25.13 1.04 -2.83
CA ARG A 423 -25.82 1.82 -3.88
C ARG A 423 -26.10 1.07 -5.18
N GLU A 424 -25.65 -0.19 -5.28
CA GLU A 424 -25.87 -1.03 -6.46
C GLU A 424 -26.58 -2.33 -6.10
N PRO A 425 -27.58 -2.77 -6.88
CA PRO A 425 -28.30 -4.02 -6.63
C PRO A 425 -27.39 -5.24 -6.58
N TRP A 426 -26.42 -5.35 -7.49
CA TRP A 426 -25.50 -6.49 -7.54
C TRP A 426 -24.58 -6.55 -6.31
N LEU A 427 -24.28 -5.41 -5.67
CA LEU A 427 -23.44 -5.36 -4.46
C LEU A 427 -24.22 -5.90 -3.26
N VAL A 428 -25.52 -5.59 -3.18
CA VAL A 428 -26.44 -6.19 -2.20
C VAL A 428 -26.52 -7.69 -2.41
N GLU A 429 -26.77 -8.14 -3.64
CA GLU A 429 -26.82 -9.57 -3.98
C GLU A 429 -25.55 -10.31 -3.60
N LYS A 430 -24.38 -9.71 -3.89
CA LYS A 430 -23.09 -10.27 -3.53
C LYS A 430 -22.91 -10.38 -2.01
N LEU A 431 -23.25 -9.34 -1.23
CA LEU A 431 -23.17 -9.39 0.22
C LEU A 431 -24.07 -10.49 0.79
N VAL A 432 -25.32 -10.55 0.34
CA VAL A 432 -26.30 -11.58 0.74
C VAL A 432 -25.78 -12.98 0.41
N ALA A 433 -25.25 -13.17 -0.81
CA ALA A 433 -24.67 -14.45 -1.23
C ALA A 433 -23.44 -14.84 -0.39
N THR A 434 -22.60 -13.87 -0.01
CA THR A 434 -21.42 -14.10 0.82
C THR A 434 -21.81 -14.47 2.25
N ILE A 435 -22.78 -13.77 2.86
CA ILE A 435 -23.32 -14.11 4.19
C ILE A 435 -23.93 -15.51 4.16
N ARG A 436 -24.73 -15.84 3.15
CA ARG A 436 -25.31 -17.17 3.00
C ARG A 436 -24.24 -18.25 2.85
N ALA A 437 -23.21 -18.02 2.05
CA ALA A 437 -22.12 -18.98 1.86
C ALA A 437 -21.24 -19.16 3.13
N ALA A 438 -21.27 -18.21 4.06
CA ALA A 438 -20.52 -18.27 5.31
C ALA A 438 -21.32 -18.81 6.51
N THR A 439 -22.66 -18.70 6.46
CA THR A 439 -23.54 -18.95 7.61
C THR A 439 -24.65 -19.97 7.36
N ASP A 440 -24.86 -20.36 6.09
CA ASP A 440 -26.01 -21.13 5.59
C ASP A 440 -27.38 -20.45 5.84
N ARG A 441 -27.39 -19.17 6.20
CA ARG A 441 -28.59 -18.37 6.49
C ARG A 441 -28.72 -17.21 5.52
N THR A 442 -29.93 -16.99 5.02
CA THR A 442 -30.23 -15.78 4.24
C THR A 442 -30.46 -14.61 5.20
N PRO A 443 -29.69 -13.52 5.12
CA PRO A 443 -29.91 -12.35 5.97
C PRO A 443 -31.23 -11.65 5.62
N VAL A 444 -31.83 -11.01 6.63
CA VAL A 444 -33.03 -10.17 6.51
C VAL A 444 -32.59 -8.70 6.38
N GLU A 445 -33.20 -7.95 5.47
CA GLU A 445 -33.03 -6.49 5.44
C GLU A 445 -33.90 -5.85 6.53
N ILE A 446 -33.27 -5.16 7.47
CA ILE A 446 -33.95 -4.60 8.67
C ILE A 446 -34.05 -3.08 8.67
N PHE A 447 -33.34 -2.41 7.74
CA PHE A 447 -33.42 -0.97 7.55
C PHE A 447 -33.03 -0.59 6.11
N GLU A 448 -33.77 0.33 5.50
CA GLU A 448 -33.47 0.89 4.18
C GLU A 448 -33.76 2.41 4.19
N ARG A 449 -32.80 3.21 3.70
CA ARG A 449 -33.00 4.64 3.45
C ARG A 449 -32.15 5.09 2.27
N ARG A 450 -32.79 5.36 1.13
CA ARG A 450 -32.09 5.64 -0.13
C ARG A 450 -31.12 4.50 -0.43
N ASP A 451 -29.83 4.78 -0.53
CA ASP A 451 -28.80 3.78 -0.82
C ASP A 451 -28.21 3.10 0.43
N PHE A 452 -28.63 3.51 1.62
CA PHE A 452 -28.20 2.91 2.88
C PHE A 452 -29.08 1.70 3.20
N ARG A 453 -28.47 0.55 3.44
CA ARG A 453 -29.18 -0.68 3.83
C ARG A 453 -28.50 -1.38 4.99
N MET A 454 -29.28 -2.07 5.80
CA MET A 454 -28.83 -2.89 6.92
C MET A 454 -29.39 -4.30 6.81
N PHE A 455 -28.51 -5.28 6.94
CA PHE A 455 -28.79 -6.70 6.89
C PHE A 455 -28.49 -7.35 8.25
N LEU A 456 -29.37 -8.25 8.68
CA LEU A 456 -29.23 -9.03 9.91
C LEU A 456 -29.33 -10.52 9.57
N ALA A 457 -28.34 -11.30 10.02
CA ALA A 457 -28.41 -12.76 10.05
C ALA A 457 -28.32 -13.21 11.51
N GLY A 458 -29.37 -13.85 12.01
CA GLY A 458 -29.45 -14.33 13.39
C GLY A 458 -29.55 -15.84 13.48
N ARG A 459 -29.05 -16.42 14.58
CA ARG A 459 -29.21 -17.86 14.86
C ARG A 459 -30.65 -18.24 15.19
N ALA A 460 -31.38 -17.34 15.84
CA ALA A 460 -32.81 -17.49 16.12
C ALA A 460 -33.70 -16.76 15.09
N GLU A 461 -33.11 -15.87 14.29
CA GLU A 461 -33.83 -15.09 13.29
C GLU A 461 -34.27 -15.97 12.10
N PRO A 462 -35.54 -15.90 11.66
CA PRO A 462 -35.99 -16.55 10.43
C PRO A 462 -35.17 -16.07 9.23
N PRO A 463 -34.81 -16.96 8.28
CA PRO A 463 -34.08 -16.56 7.09
C PRO A 463 -34.91 -15.58 6.26
N GLY A 464 -34.23 -14.56 5.70
CA GLY A 464 -34.85 -13.61 4.77
C GLY A 464 -35.29 -14.26 3.46
N PRO A 465 -36.14 -13.56 2.67
CA PRO A 465 -36.60 -14.07 1.39
C PRO A 465 -35.43 -14.21 0.42
N LEU A 466 -35.34 -15.36 -0.25
CA LEU A 466 -34.41 -15.56 -1.35
C LEU A 466 -34.90 -14.77 -2.57
N ARG A 467 -34.18 -13.71 -2.92
CA ARG A 467 -34.42 -12.99 -4.18
C ARG A 467 -33.70 -13.70 -5.32
N PRO A 468 -34.31 -13.83 -6.52
CA PRO A 468 -33.62 -14.34 -7.69
C PRO A 468 -32.45 -13.42 -8.03
N ALA A 469 -31.28 -14.00 -8.33
CA ALA A 469 -30.10 -13.22 -8.68
C ALA A 469 -30.31 -12.49 -10.01
N SER A 470 -29.94 -11.20 -10.07
CA SER A 470 -30.01 -10.41 -11.31
C SER A 470 -28.86 -10.70 -12.28
N GLY A 471 -27.92 -11.56 -11.88
CA GLY A 471 -26.83 -12.07 -12.71
C GLY A 471 -25.73 -12.72 -11.86
N PRO A 472 -24.63 -13.14 -12.49
CA PRO A 472 -23.52 -13.76 -11.76
C PRO A 472 -22.81 -12.75 -10.85
N VAL A 473 -22.57 -13.16 -9.61
CA VAL A 473 -21.74 -12.45 -8.63
C VAL A 473 -20.68 -13.41 -8.08
N ALA A 474 -19.43 -12.97 -8.01
CA ALA A 474 -18.34 -13.78 -7.46
C ALA A 474 -18.21 -13.56 -5.94
N ILE A 475 -18.25 -14.61 -5.14
CA ILE A 475 -18.11 -14.51 -3.68
C ILE A 475 -16.67 -14.11 -3.32
N PRO A 476 -16.45 -13.06 -2.52
CA PRO A 476 -15.13 -12.70 -2.02
C PRO A 476 -14.56 -13.77 -1.07
N THR A 477 -13.31 -14.15 -1.29
CA THR A 477 -12.57 -15.11 -0.45
C THR A 477 -11.23 -14.50 -0.07
N ASP A 478 -10.49 -15.11 0.86
CA ASP A 478 -9.14 -14.64 1.21
C ASP A 478 -8.17 -14.61 0.03
N ASP A 479 -8.34 -15.48 -0.96
CA ASP A 479 -7.54 -15.48 -2.20
C ASP A 479 -8.01 -14.44 -3.23
N TRP A 480 -9.29 -14.09 -3.19
CA TRP A 480 -9.92 -13.12 -4.08
C TRP A 480 -10.81 -12.15 -3.26
N PRO A 481 -10.21 -11.22 -2.50
CA PRO A 481 -10.87 -10.44 -1.47
C PRO A 481 -11.60 -9.21 -2.03
N PHE A 482 -12.26 -9.31 -3.19
CA PHE A 482 -12.76 -8.13 -3.93
C PHE A 482 -14.29 -7.96 -3.84
N PRO A 483 -14.86 -7.41 -2.74
CA PRO A 483 -16.31 -7.22 -2.62
C PRO A 483 -16.88 -6.22 -3.63
N TYR A 484 -16.08 -5.27 -4.11
CA TYR A 484 -16.54 -4.21 -5.02
C TYR A 484 -16.39 -4.53 -6.52
N LEU A 485 -15.92 -5.73 -6.83
CA LEU A 485 -15.78 -6.20 -8.20
C LEU A 485 -16.88 -7.21 -8.49
N ARG A 486 -17.86 -6.91 -9.36
CA ARG A 486 -19.03 -7.81 -9.56
C ARG A 486 -18.64 -9.25 -9.93
N THR A 487 -17.74 -9.40 -10.90
CA THR A 487 -17.24 -10.68 -11.42
C THR A 487 -15.73 -10.64 -11.57
N ARG A 488 -15.08 -11.81 -11.58
CA ARG A 488 -13.63 -11.95 -11.75
C ARG A 488 -13.18 -11.47 -13.14
N ARG A 489 -12.75 -10.22 -13.24
CA ARG A 489 -12.22 -9.60 -14.47
C ARG A 489 -11.36 -8.39 -14.12
N ILE A 490 -10.43 -8.05 -15.00
CA ILE A 490 -9.72 -6.76 -14.93
C ILE A 490 -10.64 -5.70 -15.54
N PRO A 491 -11.02 -4.65 -14.80
CA PRO A 491 -11.86 -3.58 -15.34
C PRO A 491 -11.15 -2.81 -16.47
N GLY A 492 -11.93 -2.31 -17.43
CA GLY A 492 -11.40 -1.71 -18.66
C GLY A 492 -10.40 -0.58 -18.42
N LEU A 493 -10.64 0.30 -17.44
CA LEU A 493 -9.70 1.38 -17.12
C LEU A 493 -8.32 0.84 -16.72
N TYR A 494 -8.26 -0.19 -15.86
CA TYR A 494 -6.95 -0.73 -15.46
C TYR A 494 -6.25 -1.39 -16.64
N VAL A 495 -6.99 -1.99 -17.56
CA VAL A 495 -6.43 -2.50 -18.81
C VAL A 495 -5.86 -1.36 -19.64
N ASP A 496 -6.61 -0.28 -19.86
CA ASP A 496 -6.16 0.89 -20.64
C ASP A 496 -4.92 1.54 -20.00
N ALA A 497 -4.93 1.75 -18.68
CA ALA A 497 -3.81 2.30 -17.92
C ALA A 497 -2.59 1.37 -17.94
N ALA A 498 -2.81 0.06 -17.77
CA ALA A 498 -1.76 -0.96 -17.85
C ALA A 498 -1.13 -0.99 -19.26
N LEU A 499 -1.95 -0.97 -20.32
CA LEU A 499 -1.48 -0.95 -21.70
C LEU A 499 -0.73 0.35 -22.03
N ALA A 500 -1.22 1.50 -21.57
CA ALA A 500 -0.54 2.78 -21.75
C ALA A 500 0.83 2.79 -21.06
N LEU A 501 0.92 2.32 -19.81
CA LEU A 501 2.16 2.26 -19.07
C LEU A 501 3.11 1.19 -19.63
N ALA A 502 2.60 0.01 -20.03
CA ALA A 502 3.37 -1.02 -20.70
C ALA A 502 3.91 -0.55 -22.07
N GLY A 503 3.11 0.21 -22.83
CA GLY A 503 3.54 0.85 -24.07
C GLY A 503 4.65 1.87 -23.85
N LEU A 504 4.50 2.73 -22.83
CA LEU A 504 5.56 3.66 -22.43
C LEU A 504 6.84 2.93 -22.02
N LEU A 505 6.73 1.87 -21.21
CA LEU A 505 7.87 1.03 -20.83
C LEU A 505 8.52 0.38 -22.05
N ALA A 506 7.74 -0.18 -22.98
CA ALA A 506 8.27 -0.77 -24.21
C ALA A 506 9.04 0.25 -25.06
N LEU A 507 8.51 1.47 -25.20
CA LEU A 507 9.20 2.57 -25.89
C LEU A 507 10.50 2.97 -25.19
N LEU A 508 10.48 3.05 -23.86
CA LEU A 508 11.66 3.37 -23.05
C LEU A 508 12.72 2.26 -23.15
N LEU A 509 12.33 0.99 -23.07
CA LEU A 509 13.22 -0.17 -23.24
C LEU A 509 13.79 -0.23 -24.66
N ALA A 510 12.99 0.09 -25.69
CA ALA A 510 13.49 0.19 -27.06
C ALA A 510 14.50 1.32 -27.21
N ALA A 511 14.24 2.49 -26.61
CA ALA A 511 15.14 3.63 -26.62
C ALA A 511 16.47 3.34 -25.87
N THR A 512 16.41 2.67 -24.72
CA THR A 512 17.61 2.29 -23.96
C THR A 512 18.41 1.23 -24.70
N TRP A 513 17.75 0.26 -25.33
CA TRP A 513 18.42 -0.74 -26.16
C TRP A 513 19.11 -0.12 -27.37
N TRP A 514 18.42 0.77 -28.10
CA TRP A 514 19.00 1.49 -29.23
C TRP A 514 20.24 2.30 -28.82
N ARG A 515 20.18 2.95 -27.66
CA ARG A 515 21.31 3.67 -27.08
C ARG A 515 22.45 2.73 -26.66
N SER A 516 22.14 1.61 -26.03
CA SER A 516 23.12 0.64 -25.53
C SER A 516 23.91 -0.03 -26.67
N ARG A 517 23.30 -0.20 -27.85
CA ARG A 517 24.02 -0.60 -29.08
C ARG A 517 25.19 0.32 -29.43
N ARG A 518 25.08 1.62 -29.11
CA ARG A 518 26.14 2.61 -29.31
C ARG A 518 27.03 2.81 -28.08
N GLY A 519 26.66 2.20 -26.95
CA GLY A 519 27.37 2.27 -25.68
C GLY A 519 28.48 1.22 -25.51
N PRO A 520 29.14 1.20 -24.34
CA PRO A 520 30.19 0.23 -23.99
C PRO A 520 29.69 -1.22 -24.00
N GLN A 521 30.57 -2.17 -24.27
CA GLN A 521 30.25 -3.61 -24.34
C GLN A 521 29.58 -4.13 -23.05
N SER A 522 29.95 -3.61 -21.89
CA SER A 522 29.35 -3.95 -20.58
C SER A 522 27.84 -3.68 -20.47
N THR A 523 27.28 -2.86 -21.36
CA THR A 523 25.84 -2.52 -21.39
C THR A 523 25.06 -3.20 -22.51
N ARG A 524 25.75 -3.97 -23.37
CA ARG A 524 25.18 -4.56 -24.59
C ARG A 524 24.55 -5.94 -24.40
N ASN A 525 24.83 -6.62 -23.29
CA ASN A 525 24.33 -7.97 -23.03
C ASN A 525 22.81 -7.93 -22.73
N LEU A 526 22.01 -8.14 -23.77
CA LEU A 526 20.56 -8.05 -23.70
C LEU A 526 19.97 -9.17 -22.85
N GLU A 527 20.56 -10.36 -22.93
CA GLU A 527 20.16 -11.53 -22.16
C GLU A 527 20.28 -11.25 -20.65
N VAL A 528 21.41 -10.70 -20.20
CA VAL A 528 21.58 -10.28 -18.80
C VAL A 528 20.57 -9.20 -18.42
N ASN A 529 20.40 -8.17 -19.26
CA ASN A 529 19.44 -7.10 -19.00
C ASN A 529 17.98 -7.61 -18.86
N LEU A 530 17.56 -8.52 -19.74
CA LEU A 530 16.25 -9.17 -19.69
C LEU A 530 16.12 -10.10 -18.48
N ALA A 531 17.19 -10.75 -18.05
CA ALA A 531 17.19 -11.53 -16.82
C ALA A 531 16.90 -10.65 -15.60
N PHE A 532 17.56 -9.51 -15.46
CA PHE A 532 17.33 -8.57 -14.37
C PHE A 532 15.93 -7.92 -14.44
N LEU A 533 15.44 -7.61 -15.64
CA LEU A 533 14.05 -7.17 -15.83
C LEU A 533 13.04 -8.22 -15.33
N ALA A 534 13.24 -9.49 -15.70
CA ALA A 534 12.39 -10.58 -15.24
C ALA A 534 12.49 -10.82 -13.73
N MET A 535 13.68 -10.66 -13.13
CA MET A 535 13.86 -10.73 -11.68
C MET A 535 13.12 -9.63 -10.94
N GLY A 536 13.18 -8.38 -11.42
CA GLY A 536 12.46 -7.26 -10.83
C GLY A 536 10.94 -7.43 -10.90
N LEU A 537 10.45 -7.91 -12.05
CA LEU A 537 9.04 -8.26 -12.24
C LEU A 537 8.59 -9.33 -11.25
N ALA A 538 9.36 -10.42 -11.16
CA ALA A 538 9.05 -11.53 -10.27
C ALA A 538 9.10 -11.10 -8.80
N PHE A 539 10.08 -10.28 -8.43
CA PHE A 539 10.27 -9.79 -7.07
C PHE A 539 9.08 -8.95 -6.61
N LEU A 540 8.62 -7.98 -7.41
CA LEU A 540 7.51 -7.13 -6.98
C LEU A 540 6.20 -7.92 -6.84
N LEU A 541 5.91 -8.85 -7.75
CA LEU A 541 4.75 -9.74 -7.64
C LEU A 541 4.83 -10.65 -6.39
N LEU A 542 6.02 -11.16 -6.09
CA LEU A 542 6.28 -11.99 -4.92
C LEU A 542 6.14 -11.20 -3.62
N GLU A 543 6.65 -9.96 -3.60
CA GLU A 543 6.49 -9.03 -2.48
C GLU A 543 5.02 -8.75 -2.22
N SER A 544 4.26 -8.34 -3.24
CA SER A 544 2.82 -8.07 -3.10
C SER A 544 2.06 -9.25 -2.50
N LYS A 545 2.25 -10.44 -3.08
CA LYS A 545 1.65 -11.67 -2.56
C LYS A 545 2.03 -11.93 -1.10
N SER A 546 3.30 -11.76 -0.75
CA SER A 546 3.80 -12.07 0.61
C SER A 546 3.26 -11.08 1.63
N VAL A 547 3.17 -9.79 1.29
CA VAL A 547 2.58 -8.74 2.14
C VAL A 547 1.11 -9.03 2.41
N VAL A 548 0.35 -9.42 1.39
CA VAL A 548 -1.06 -9.84 1.52
C VAL A 548 -1.21 -11.06 2.45
N GLN A 549 -0.41 -12.11 2.22
CA GLN A 549 -0.48 -13.33 3.05
C GLN A 549 -0.10 -13.06 4.51
N PHE A 550 0.89 -12.21 4.76
CA PHE A 550 1.25 -11.83 6.12
C PHE A 550 0.14 -11.01 6.79
N SER A 551 -0.44 -10.07 6.05
CA SER A 551 -1.54 -9.23 6.53
C SER A 551 -2.77 -10.06 6.94
N LEU A 552 -3.02 -11.17 6.26
CA LEU A 552 -4.06 -12.15 6.62
C LEU A 552 -3.79 -12.86 7.96
N LEU A 553 -2.51 -13.16 8.27
CA LEU A 553 -2.13 -13.91 9.46
C LEU A 553 -2.06 -13.02 10.71
N PHE A 554 -1.56 -11.80 10.57
CA PHE A 554 -1.24 -10.93 11.70
C PHE A 554 -2.11 -9.68 11.78
N GLY A 555 -2.92 -9.40 10.76
CA GLY A 555 -3.74 -8.19 10.62
C GLY A 555 -3.04 -7.07 9.85
N THR A 556 -3.84 -6.20 9.24
CA THR A 556 -3.41 -5.05 8.41
C THR A 556 -3.10 -3.81 9.25
N THR A 557 -2.52 -3.97 10.44
CA THR A 557 -2.12 -2.80 11.24
C THR A 557 -0.91 -2.11 10.62
N TRP A 558 -0.82 -0.79 10.80
CA TRP A 558 0.29 0.00 10.24
C TRP A 558 1.67 -0.52 10.69
N LEU A 559 1.75 -1.00 11.93
CA LEU A 559 2.96 -1.55 12.52
C LEU A 559 3.31 -2.87 11.84
N ASN A 560 2.34 -3.78 11.70
CA ASN A 560 2.56 -5.06 11.04
C ASN A 560 3.00 -4.87 9.60
N SER A 561 2.30 -4.04 8.82
CA SER A 561 2.67 -3.76 7.43
C SER A 561 4.10 -3.19 7.33
N SER A 562 4.46 -2.25 8.20
CA SER A 562 5.82 -1.68 8.22
C SER A 562 6.89 -2.71 8.58
N LEU A 563 6.60 -3.61 9.54
CA LEU A 563 7.49 -4.71 9.92
C LEU A 563 7.66 -5.73 8.80
N VAL A 564 6.64 -5.96 7.97
CA VAL A 564 6.76 -6.82 6.78
C VAL A 564 7.73 -6.21 5.79
N PHE A 565 7.55 -4.95 5.41
CA PHE A 565 8.47 -4.28 4.48
C PHE A 565 9.90 -4.27 5.02
N LEU A 566 10.08 -3.99 6.32
CA LEU A 566 11.38 -4.07 6.97
C LEU A 566 11.94 -5.51 6.93
N GLY A 567 11.12 -6.52 7.19
CA GLY A 567 11.49 -7.93 7.14
C GLY A 567 11.93 -8.37 5.74
N VAL A 568 11.24 -7.89 4.69
CA VAL A 568 11.64 -8.10 3.29
C VAL A 568 13.02 -7.50 3.03
N LEU A 569 13.28 -6.25 3.41
CA LEU A 569 14.60 -5.63 3.22
C LEU A 569 15.71 -6.26 4.07
N VAL A 570 15.41 -6.69 5.30
CA VAL A 570 16.36 -7.46 6.12
C VAL A 570 16.66 -8.81 5.46
N SER A 571 15.67 -9.46 4.85
CA SER A 571 15.88 -10.67 4.05
C SER A 571 16.78 -10.42 2.84
N VAL A 572 16.64 -9.27 2.18
CA VAL A 572 17.56 -8.83 1.11
C VAL A 572 19.00 -8.71 1.64
N LEU A 573 19.21 -8.06 2.78
CA LEU A 573 20.53 -7.91 3.39
C LEU A 573 21.14 -9.27 3.78
N ALA A 574 20.33 -10.17 4.35
CA ALA A 574 20.75 -11.52 4.68
C ALA A 574 21.13 -12.33 3.44
N ALA A 575 20.31 -12.25 2.37
CA ALA A 575 20.59 -12.92 1.11
C ALA A 575 21.87 -12.38 0.46
N ASN A 576 22.09 -11.07 0.51
CA ASN A 576 23.30 -10.45 0.00
C ASN A 576 24.54 -10.89 0.78
N TRP A 577 24.45 -10.98 2.10
CA TRP A 577 25.51 -11.53 2.95
C TRP A 577 25.83 -12.99 2.60
N VAL A 578 24.82 -13.84 2.47
CA VAL A 578 25.01 -15.26 2.06
C VAL A 578 25.61 -15.36 0.65
N ALA A 579 25.25 -14.47 -0.27
CA ALA A 579 25.85 -14.42 -1.60
C ALA A 579 27.36 -14.15 -1.59
N THR A 580 27.90 -13.53 -0.53
CA THR A 580 29.36 -13.37 -0.35
C THR A 580 30.05 -14.69 0.05
N MET A 581 29.31 -15.61 0.68
CA MET A 581 29.82 -16.90 1.12
C MET A 581 29.72 -17.97 0.04
N LEU A 582 28.68 -17.93 -0.78
CA LEU A 582 28.45 -18.93 -1.83
C LEU A 582 29.45 -18.74 -2.98
N ARG A 583 30.49 -19.57 -3.04
CA ARG A 583 31.45 -19.57 -4.14
C ARG A 583 31.15 -20.73 -5.10
N GLY A 584 31.08 -20.44 -6.40
CA GLY A 584 30.92 -21.49 -7.40
C GLY A 584 30.02 -21.09 -8.58
N ARG A 585 30.39 -21.60 -9.76
CA ARG A 585 29.73 -21.34 -11.06
C ARG A 585 28.30 -21.88 -11.11
N HIS A 586 28.04 -22.94 -10.32
CA HIS A 586 26.77 -23.66 -10.25
C HIS A 586 25.83 -23.18 -9.13
N ALA A 587 26.19 -22.13 -8.36
CA ALA A 587 25.37 -21.67 -7.23
C ALA A 587 23.92 -21.36 -7.65
N LEU A 588 23.74 -20.64 -8.77
CA LEU A 588 22.40 -20.34 -9.30
C LEU A 588 21.61 -21.60 -9.69
N ALA A 589 22.27 -22.62 -10.24
CA ALA A 589 21.61 -23.86 -10.64
C ALA A 589 21.07 -24.64 -9.43
N TRP A 590 21.73 -24.53 -8.28
CA TRP A 590 21.24 -25.11 -7.03
C TRP A 590 20.12 -24.28 -6.40
N ILE A 591 20.22 -22.94 -6.41
CA ILE A 591 19.21 -22.05 -5.80
C ILE A 591 17.87 -22.12 -6.55
N PHE A 592 17.91 -22.21 -7.88
CA PHE A 592 16.74 -22.15 -8.76
C PHE A 592 15.62 -23.17 -8.43
N PRO A 593 15.88 -24.49 -8.28
CA PRO A 593 14.83 -25.44 -7.93
C PRO A 593 14.21 -25.18 -6.56
N PHE A 594 15.00 -24.72 -5.57
CA PHE A 594 14.47 -24.33 -4.26
C PHE A 594 13.59 -23.09 -4.36
N LEU A 595 13.99 -22.10 -5.16
CA LEU A 595 13.19 -20.90 -5.41
C LEU A 595 11.83 -21.28 -6.03
N LEU A 596 11.83 -22.05 -7.13
CA LEU A 596 10.58 -22.51 -7.76
C LEU A 596 9.72 -23.33 -6.79
N GLY A 597 10.33 -24.27 -6.07
CA GLY A 597 9.65 -25.08 -5.06
C GLY A 597 8.99 -24.20 -4.00
N SER A 598 9.70 -23.22 -3.44
CA SER A 598 9.18 -22.31 -2.42
C SER A 598 8.05 -21.40 -2.94
N CYS A 599 8.11 -20.96 -4.20
CA CYS A 599 7.06 -20.13 -4.80
C CYS A 599 5.76 -20.91 -5.06
N LEU A 600 5.88 -22.18 -5.46
CA LEU A 600 4.77 -23.04 -5.83
C LEU A 600 4.18 -23.82 -4.64
N LEU A 601 4.96 -24.04 -3.58
CA LEU A 601 4.52 -24.80 -2.41
C LEU A 601 3.22 -24.26 -1.78
N PRO A 602 3.00 -22.95 -1.63
CA PRO A 602 1.73 -22.43 -1.10
C PRO A 602 0.49 -22.71 -1.97
N LEU A 603 0.67 -23.05 -3.26
CA LEU A 603 -0.43 -23.47 -4.14
C LEU A 603 -0.85 -24.92 -3.86
N ALA A 604 0.11 -25.78 -3.53
CA ALA A 604 -0.14 -27.18 -3.20
C ALA A 604 -0.53 -27.38 -1.72
N TRP A 605 0.01 -26.54 -0.83
CA TRP A 605 -0.20 -26.61 0.62
C TRP A 605 -0.57 -25.22 1.17
N PRO A 606 -1.88 -24.89 1.24
CA PRO A 606 -2.34 -23.61 1.76
C PRO A 606 -1.88 -23.36 3.20
N LEU A 607 -1.55 -22.11 3.53
CA LEU A 607 -1.11 -21.73 4.89
C LEU A 607 -2.17 -22.01 5.96
N SER A 608 -3.45 -22.09 5.60
CA SER A 608 -4.53 -22.47 6.53
C SER A 608 -4.31 -23.85 7.15
N ASN A 609 -3.60 -24.76 6.49
CA ASN A 609 -3.27 -26.07 7.05
C ASN A 609 -2.34 -25.95 8.28
N LEU A 610 -1.57 -24.86 8.41
CA LEU A 610 -0.76 -24.59 9.59
C LEU A 610 -1.62 -24.29 10.82
N LEU A 611 -2.91 -23.96 10.66
CA LEU A 611 -3.82 -23.74 11.79
C LEU A 611 -4.07 -25.04 12.57
N GLY A 612 -3.90 -26.21 11.94
CA GLY A 612 -3.96 -27.52 12.60
C GLY A 612 -2.72 -27.86 13.43
N VAL A 613 -1.66 -27.05 13.39
CA VAL A 613 -0.47 -27.23 14.23
C VAL A 613 -0.77 -26.69 15.64
N GLU A 614 -0.91 -27.60 16.60
CA GLU A 614 -1.26 -27.27 17.99
C GLU A 614 -0.23 -26.37 18.68
N SER A 615 1.06 -26.55 18.38
CA SER A 615 2.14 -25.74 18.95
C SER A 615 2.19 -24.34 18.31
N PRO A 616 1.91 -23.26 19.06
CA PRO A 616 1.91 -21.91 18.52
C PRO A 616 3.28 -21.46 18.00
N GLY A 617 4.35 -21.89 18.68
CA GLY A 617 5.73 -21.58 18.30
C GLY A 617 6.14 -22.26 17.00
N LEU A 618 5.84 -23.56 16.85
CA LEU A 618 6.11 -24.29 15.61
C LEU A 618 5.31 -23.71 14.44
N ARG A 619 4.04 -23.40 14.67
CA ARG A 619 3.18 -22.75 13.67
C ARG A 619 3.75 -21.42 13.21
N PHE A 620 4.20 -20.58 14.15
CA PHE A 620 4.80 -19.28 13.84
C PHE A 620 6.09 -19.43 13.01
N VAL A 621 6.99 -20.33 13.41
CA VAL A 621 8.25 -20.59 12.68
C VAL A 621 7.96 -21.14 11.28
N ALA A 622 7.05 -22.10 11.16
CA ALA A 622 6.66 -22.68 9.87
C ALA A 622 6.01 -21.64 8.94
N ALA A 623 5.08 -20.82 9.45
CA ALA A 623 4.45 -19.76 8.68
C ALA A 623 5.50 -18.74 8.19
N THR A 624 6.40 -18.31 9.08
CA THR A 624 7.49 -17.39 8.75
C THR A 624 8.42 -17.99 7.68
N ALA A 625 8.85 -19.24 7.85
CA ALA A 625 9.72 -19.90 6.89
C ALA A 625 9.07 -20.05 5.52
N LEU A 626 7.80 -20.47 5.47
CA LEU A 626 7.06 -20.64 4.21
C LEU A 626 6.82 -19.30 3.49
N THR A 627 6.54 -18.23 4.23
CA THR A 627 6.31 -16.90 3.64
C THR A 627 7.61 -16.22 3.22
N PHE A 628 8.68 -16.27 4.01
CA PHE A 628 9.91 -15.53 3.73
C PHE A 628 10.95 -16.31 2.91
N SER A 629 10.86 -17.64 2.84
CA SER A 629 11.79 -18.45 2.01
C SER A 629 11.81 -18.06 0.53
N PRO A 630 10.67 -17.86 -0.18
CA PRO A 630 10.75 -17.45 -1.58
C PRO A 630 11.38 -16.06 -1.73
N ILE A 631 11.10 -15.12 -0.81
CA ILE A 631 11.70 -13.77 -0.82
C ILE A 631 13.20 -13.86 -0.62
N PHE A 632 13.67 -14.67 0.33
CA PHE A 632 15.09 -14.86 0.60
C PHE A 632 15.80 -15.47 -0.61
N LEU A 633 15.25 -16.56 -1.18
CA LEU A 633 15.84 -17.26 -2.33
C LEU A 633 15.83 -16.41 -3.60
N ALA A 634 14.79 -15.59 -3.81
CA ALA A 634 14.70 -14.61 -4.87
C ALA A 634 15.84 -13.59 -4.78
N ASN A 635 16.03 -12.98 -3.60
CA ASN A 635 17.09 -12.01 -3.36
C ASN A 635 18.49 -12.63 -3.40
N LEU A 636 18.61 -13.91 -3.02
CA LEU A 636 19.87 -14.64 -3.13
C LEU A 636 20.23 -14.88 -4.60
N THR A 637 19.24 -15.24 -5.42
CA THR A 637 19.39 -15.38 -6.88
C THR A 637 19.84 -14.06 -7.50
N PHE A 638 19.18 -12.96 -7.16
CA PHE A 638 19.58 -11.62 -7.59
C PHE A 638 21.02 -11.30 -7.17
N SER A 639 21.35 -11.45 -5.88
CA SER A 639 22.67 -11.08 -5.34
C SER A 639 23.82 -11.90 -5.96
N VAL A 640 23.63 -13.20 -6.14
CA VAL A 640 24.63 -14.07 -6.80
C VAL A 640 24.80 -13.68 -8.27
N ALA A 641 23.73 -13.34 -8.99
CA ALA A 641 23.82 -12.87 -10.37
C ALA A 641 24.42 -11.46 -10.47
N PHE A 642 24.16 -10.59 -9.50
CA PHE A 642 24.53 -9.18 -9.50
C PHE A 642 26.00 -8.90 -9.17
N ARG A 643 26.62 -9.73 -8.32
CA ARG A 643 27.97 -9.47 -7.79
C ARG A 643 29.08 -9.42 -8.84
N GLU A 644 28.89 -10.09 -9.97
CA GLU A 644 29.87 -10.24 -11.06
C GLU A 644 29.57 -9.27 -12.23
N GLN A 645 28.57 -8.40 -12.10
CA GLN A 645 28.14 -7.54 -13.19
C GLN A 645 29.09 -6.35 -13.42
N PRO A 646 29.53 -6.10 -14.67
CA PRO A 646 30.48 -5.04 -14.99
C PRO A 646 29.86 -3.64 -14.96
N ALA A 647 28.54 -3.53 -15.16
CA ALA A 647 27.77 -2.29 -15.11
C ALA A 647 26.60 -2.45 -14.12
N PRO A 648 26.87 -2.54 -12.80
CA PRO A 648 25.86 -2.87 -11.80
C PRO A 648 24.73 -1.85 -11.76
N GLU A 649 25.02 -0.56 -11.93
CA GLU A 649 24.01 0.49 -11.99
C GLU A 649 23.07 0.35 -13.20
N HIS A 650 23.57 -0.16 -14.33
CA HIS A 650 22.76 -0.34 -15.53
C HIS A 650 21.76 -1.49 -15.35
N VAL A 651 22.24 -2.66 -14.93
CA VAL A 651 21.39 -3.83 -14.70
C VAL A 651 20.42 -3.61 -13.53
N PHE A 652 20.81 -2.83 -12.53
CA PHE A 652 19.90 -2.40 -11.46
C PHE A 652 18.75 -1.55 -12.01
N GLY A 653 19.04 -0.65 -12.96
CA GLY A 653 18.01 0.12 -13.67
C GLY A 653 17.00 -0.76 -14.43
N TRP A 654 17.46 -1.82 -15.11
CA TRP A 654 16.57 -2.81 -15.75
C TRP A 654 15.72 -3.58 -14.74
N ASN A 655 16.30 -3.94 -13.60
CA ASN A 655 15.57 -4.56 -12.50
C ASN A 655 14.45 -3.66 -11.96
N LEU A 656 14.69 -2.36 -11.80
CA LEU A 656 13.68 -1.38 -11.38
C LEU A 656 12.55 -1.23 -12.40
N LEU A 657 12.84 -1.20 -13.71
CA LEU A 657 11.79 -1.21 -14.74
C LEU A 657 11.00 -2.52 -14.76
N GLY A 658 11.68 -3.64 -14.48
CA GLY A 658 11.06 -4.93 -14.24
C GLY A 658 10.06 -4.87 -13.09
N ALA A 659 10.42 -4.27 -11.96
CA ALA A 659 9.52 -4.05 -10.84
C ALA A 659 8.29 -3.23 -11.28
N THR A 660 8.47 -2.13 -12.03
CA THR A 660 7.32 -1.38 -12.60
C THR A 660 6.38 -2.27 -13.41
N LEU A 661 6.91 -3.18 -14.25
CA LEU A 661 6.10 -4.15 -15.00
C LEU A 661 5.42 -5.17 -14.10
N GLY A 662 6.08 -5.63 -13.04
CA GLY A 662 5.49 -6.46 -12.00
C GLY A 662 4.26 -5.80 -11.37
N GLY A 663 4.32 -4.50 -11.10
CA GLY A 663 3.23 -3.75 -10.44
C GLY A 663 2.04 -3.53 -11.38
N ILE A 664 2.29 -3.50 -12.69
CA ILE A 664 1.23 -3.53 -13.71
C ILE A 664 0.58 -4.92 -13.76
N LEU A 665 1.39 -5.98 -13.72
CA LEU A 665 0.89 -7.36 -13.75
C LEU A 665 0.19 -7.78 -12.46
N GLU A 666 0.41 -7.07 -11.34
CA GLU A 666 -0.28 -7.30 -10.07
C GLU A 666 -1.81 -7.21 -10.23
N TYR A 667 -2.30 -6.33 -11.12
CA TYR A 667 -3.73 -6.19 -11.44
C TYR A 667 -4.36 -7.45 -12.04
N THR A 668 -3.57 -8.43 -12.50
CA THR A 668 -4.09 -9.74 -12.93
C THR A 668 -4.74 -10.51 -11.77
N SER A 669 -4.39 -10.19 -10.52
CA SER A 669 -5.05 -10.74 -9.32
C SER A 669 -6.55 -10.43 -9.26
N LEU A 670 -7.01 -9.33 -9.87
CA LEU A 670 -8.44 -8.99 -9.97
C LEU A 670 -9.24 -10.05 -10.76
N ALA A 671 -8.60 -10.72 -11.71
CA ALA A 671 -9.19 -11.80 -12.49
C ALA A 671 -8.93 -13.18 -11.88
N PHE A 672 -7.72 -13.44 -11.39
CA PHE A 672 -7.30 -14.80 -11.04
C PHE A 672 -7.12 -15.08 -9.54
N GLY A 673 -7.11 -14.05 -8.69
CA GLY A 673 -6.77 -14.15 -7.27
C GLY A 673 -5.25 -13.98 -7.02
N TYR A 674 -4.89 -13.75 -5.76
CA TYR A 674 -3.48 -13.55 -5.35
C TYR A 674 -2.66 -14.85 -5.41
N GLY A 675 -3.29 -16.01 -5.23
CA GLY A 675 -2.66 -17.32 -5.39
C GLY A 675 -2.04 -17.48 -6.77
N ALA A 676 -2.78 -17.11 -7.82
CA ALA A 676 -2.33 -17.23 -9.22
C ALA A 676 -1.06 -16.43 -9.53
N LEU A 677 -0.76 -15.37 -8.77
CA LEU A 677 0.48 -14.60 -8.94
C LEU A 677 1.73 -15.47 -8.73
N ALA A 678 1.66 -16.55 -7.94
CA ALA A 678 2.80 -17.46 -7.81
C ALA A 678 3.21 -18.12 -9.13
N LEU A 679 2.26 -18.38 -10.03
CA LEU A 679 2.55 -18.95 -11.34
C LEU A 679 3.30 -17.94 -12.21
N LEU A 680 2.89 -16.66 -12.16
CA LEU A 680 3.58 -15.57 -12.85
C LEU A 680 4.99 -15.35 -12.30
N VAL A 681 5.16 -15.38 -10.97
CA VAL A 681 6.46 -15.31 -10.30
C VAL A 681 7.36 -16.47 -10.74
N ALA A 682 6.86 -17.70 -10.72
CA ALA A 682 7.62 -18.89 -11.13
C ALA A 682 8.02 -18.83 -12.61
N ALA A 683 7.10 -18.40 -13.49
CA ALA A 683 7.39 -18.21 -14.91
C ALA A 683 8.46 -17.12 -15.13
N ALA A 684 8.37 -15.99 -14.44
CA ALA A 684 9.34 -14.91 -14.54
C ALA A 684 10.73 -15.29 -14.04
N TYR A 685 10.85 -16.02 -12.93
CA TYR A 685 12.16 -16.56 -12.49
C TYR A 685 12.71 -17.62 -13.45
N THR A 686 11.84 -18.42 -14.07
CA THR A 686 12.25 -19.38 -15.11
C THR A 686 12.81 -18.66 -16.34
N LEU A 687 12.17 -17.58 -16.79
CA LEU A 687 12.68 -16.72 -17.84
C LEU A 687 14.01 -16.09 -17.45
N ALA A 688 14.12 -15.55 -16.23
CA ALA A 688 15.36 -14.97 -15.73
C ALA A 688 16.52 -15.97 -15.76
N PHE A 689 16.30 -17.20 -15.28
CA PHE A 689 17.32 -18.25 -15.30
C PHE A 689 17.69 -18.67 -16.74
N THR A 690 16.69 -18.76 -17.63
CA THR A 690 16.90 -19.09 -19.04
C THR A 690 17.80 -18.04 -19.72
N PHE A 691 17.52 -16.75 -19.50
CA PHE A 691 18.33 -15.68 -20.06
C PHE A 691 19.77 -15.68 -19.50
N LEU A 692 19.94 -15.90 -18.19
CA LEU A 692 21.29 -16.03 -17.60
C LEU A 692 22.06 -17.24 -18.17
N TYR A 693 21.37 -18.35 -18.43
CA TYR A 693 21.97 -19.52 -19.06
C TYR A 693 22.41 -19.23 -20.51
N LEU A 694 21.56 -18.56 -21.29
CA LEU A 694 21.88 -18.16 -22.66
C LEU A 694 23.08 -17.19 -22.72
N ALA A 695 23.11 -16.20 -21.82
CA ALA A 695 24.21 -15.25 -21.71
C ALA A 695 25.57 -15.96 -21.47
N ARG A 696 25.59 -16.90 -20.51
CA ARG A 696 26.80 -17.69 -20.20
C ARG A 696 27.24 -18.58 -21.34
N ARG A 697 26.30 -19.10 -22.14
CA ARG A 697 26.62 -19.93 -23.30
C ARG A 697 27.24 -19.11 -24.42
N ALA A 698 26.74 -17.89 -24.66
CA ALA A 698 27.32 -16.97 -25.63
C ALA A 698 28.75 -16.57 -25.24
N GLU A 699 28.97 -16.24 -23.96
CA GLU A 699 30.31 -15.92 -23.42
C GLU A 699 31.30 -17.09 -23.47
N ALA A 700 30.82 -18.33 -23.57
CA ALA A 700 31.67 -19.52 -23.72
C ALA A 700 31.97 -19.88 -25.19
N GLN A 701 31.29 -19.23 -26.14
CA GLN A 701 31.45 -19.44 -27.58
C GLN A 701 32.31 -18.34 -28.25
N ASP A 702 32.36 -17.16 -27.64
CA ASP A 702 33.31 -16.08 -27.95
C ASP A 702 34.66 -16.30 -27.23
#